data_AF-A0A8T0N002-F1
#
_entry.id   AF-A0A8T0N002-F1
#
_cell.length_a   1.000
_cell.length_b   1.000
_cell.length_c   1.000
_cell.angle_alpha   90.00
_cell.angle_beta   90.00
_cell.angle_gamma   90.00
#
_symmetry.space_group_name_H-M   'P 1'
#
loop_
_entity.id
_entity.type
_entity.pdbx_description
1 polymer ?
#
loop_
_entity_poly.entity_id
_entity_poly.type
_entity_poly.pdbx_seq_one_letter_code
_entity_poly.pdbx_strand_id
1 'polypeptide(L)'
;MEESRGSIAFFTSYRPPVPLDIFCCPVPPSSRQSELHLTDGSSYNYNCRPIPPAALKTIIKRLRLAPETIIDDDVDSGQITGLVFVSEREHNLETLHVALRFIANSEVKVFSLADIYGVELFSGARLEDNGCIAGGYEDGSTIDHYLVYVSTKEPVQVRRSPWNIVYKTNLRTGETERLTPLGTFDLSPSVSPSGKKVAVASFQGKRWDGEIKDLKTNIYVMSLENPFLERKRVKENGGWPSWGSENIIFFHRNVGDIWGVFRYNLSTGETIRVTPEAFDAATPAAIDETKVAVATIRQKSEFTDVRTETQYRHIEIFDMNALPQSLRITQNTRAKADHFNPFVMDGGKYIGYHRCKSDLLQHGDDVPRHFLKVQSPHEDVGVFRVSGVFLTFSKDGSKLAFVDNEFKAVWLADSKGLRVVFETNGPDSIFSPVWNQKKDILYVCMGPSFKANETLEIHAIPDVSSAARARREPRLLTKGKFNNAFPFTNPDGTKFVFRSTRDGGDKNYKNLYIMEDAEFGEIGGGNVARLTEGNWIDTQCQWSPNGNLIVFASNRDKPADAPERDHGLDPGYFAVYLTNVTDRSVVRVVRSGYDLSGHVNHPVFSPDGRSIAVMSDLAAVSADPMSLPTFLHSVRPYGDIFTVDIGPDDMEKNKDLGVRACHAQ
;
A
#
# COMPACT_ATOMS: atom_id res chain seq x y z
N MET A 1 3.99 -28.17 4.26
CA MET A 1 5.31 -28.47 3.63
C MET A 1 6.15 -27.21 3.75
N GLU A 2 7.44 -27.33 4.11
CA GLU A 2 8.33 -26.15 4.26
C GLU A 2 8.60 -25.46 2.90
N GLU A 3 8.85 -24.15 2.94
CA GLU A 3 9.04 -23.22 1.81
C GLU A 3 10.03 -23.75 0.76
N SER A 4 9.53 -24.45 -0.26
CA SER A 4 10.39 -25.18 -1.21
C SER A 4 10.82 -24.36 -2.44
N ARG A 5 10.07 -23.31 -2.80
CA ARG A 5 10.37 -22.43 -3.95
C ARG A 5 11.19 -21.20 -3.58
N GLY A 6 11.44 -21.02 -2.28
CA GLY A 6 12.17 -19.90 -1.71
C GLY A 6 11.25 -18.76 -1.27
N SER A 7 11.84 -17.57 -1.19
CA SER A 7 11.24 -16.42 -0.51
C SER A 7 11.29 -15.17 -1.38
N ILE A 8 10.21 -14.40 -1.34
CA ILE A 8 10.11 -13.10 -2.00
C ILE A 8 10.28 -12.02 -0.95
N ALA A 9 11.26 -11.15 -1.15
CA ALA A 9 11.39 -9.92 -0.37
C ALA A 9 10.85 -8.74 -1.17
N PHE A 10 9.98 -7.95 -0.55
CA PHE A 10 9.35 -6.78 -1.16
C PHE A 10 9.36 -5.62 -0.18
N PHE A 11 9.13 -4.42 -0.70
CA PHE A 11 8.96 -3.23 0.11
C PHE A 11 7.56 -2.67 -0.08
N THR A 12 7.00 -2.14 0.99
CA THR A 12 5.78 -1.33 0.92
C THR A 12 6.19 0.13 0.92
N SER A 13 5.99 0.80 -0.21
CA SER A 13 6.17 2.24 -0.30
C SER A 13 5.32 2.91 0.78
N TYR A 14 5.91 3.90 1.47
CA TYR A 14 5.21 4.79 2.40
C TYR A 14 4.63 4.19 3.67
N ARG A 15 5.00 2.95 4.00
CA ARG A 15 4.93 2.52 5.39
C ARG A 15 5.88 3.43 6.19
N PRO A 16 5.38 4.24 7.14
CA PRO A 16 6.27 5.03 7.98
C PRO A 16 7.19 4.07 8.72
N PRO A 17 8.47 4.40 8.94
CA PRO A 17 9.38 3.53 9.69
C PRO A 17 8.87 3.30 11.12
N VAL A 18 8.10 4.27 11.65
CA VAL A 18 7.45 4.21 12.95
C VAL A 18 6.00 3.76 12.79
N PRO A 19 5.50 2.83 13.61
CA PRO A 19 4.11 2.40 13.54
C PRO A 19 3.10 3.54 13.68
N LEU A 20 2.04 3.46 12.87
CA LEU A 20 0.82 4.24 13.07
C LEU A 20 0.04 3.67 14.27
N ASP A 21 -0.64 4.55 15.00
CA ASP A 21 -1.55 4.14 16.04
C ASP A 21 -2.69 5.13 16.22
N ILE A 22 -3.69 4.74 17.01
CA ILE A 22 -4.98 5.42 17.10
C ILE A 22 -5.03 6.30 18.35
N PHE A 23 -5.39 7.56 18.14
CA PHE A 23 -5.55 8.58 19.15
C PHE A 23 -6.92 9.25 19.04
N CYS A 24 -7.32 10.01 20.05
CA CYS A 24 -8.42 10.95 19.94
C CYS A 24 -8.15 12.25 20.70
N CYS A 25 -8.89 13.30 20.34
CA CYS A 25 -8.83 14.60 20.99
C CYS A 25 -10.25 15.09 21.29
N PRO A 26 -10.50 15.74 22.45
CA PRO A 26 -11.78 16.39 22.74
C PRO A 26 -12.06 17.56 21.78
N VAL A 27 -13.34 17.89 21.63
CA VAL A 27 -13.80 19.02 20.81
C VAL A 27 -14.45 20.10 21.69
N PRO A 28 -13.93 21.34 21.71
CA PRO A 28 -12.69 21.79 21.07
C PRO A 28 -11.43 21.26 21.78
N PRO A 29 -10.28 21.19 21.10
CA PRO A 29 -9.04 20.78 21.73
C PRO A 29 -8.62 21.81 22.78
N SER A 30 -8.42 21.37 24.03
CA SER A 30 -8.04 22.27 25.14
C SER A 30 -6.52 22.44 25.29
N SER A 31 -5.72 21.42 24.95
CA SER A 31 -4.25 21.50 24.93
C SER A 31 -3.59 20.34 24.16
N ARG A 32 -2.27 20.41 23.93
CA ARG A 32 -1.44 19.29 23.39
C ARG A 32 -1.64 17.99 24.17
N GLN A 33 -1.80 18.11 25.49
CA GLN A 33 -1.86 16.98 26.44
C GLN A 33 -3.24 16.35 26.52
N SER A 34 -4.22 16.88 25.77
CA SER A 34 -5.60 16.39 25.79
C SER A 34 -5.83 15.24 24.81
N GLU A 35 -4.80 14.88 24.03
CA GLU A 35 -4.83 13.74 23.15
C GLU A 35 -4.69 12.43 23.94
N LEU A 36 -5.59 11.48 23.70
CA LEU A 36 -5.61 10.19 24.35
C LEU A 36 -5.20 9.10 23.36
N HIS A 37 -4.28 8.23 23.77
CA HIS A 37 -3.94 7.01 23.03
C HIS A 37 -4.98 5.93 23.31
N LEU A 38 -5.47 5.26 22.26
CA LEU A 38 -6.67 4.41 22.34
C LEU A 38 -6.39 2.91 22.28
N THR A 39 -5.17 2.48 21.99
CA THR A 39 -4.81 1.07 21.83
C THR A 39 -3.77 0.64 22.86
N ASP A 40 -3.31 -0.61 22.76
CA ASP A 40 -2.21 -1.16 23.54
C ASP A 40 -0.82 -0.68 23.10
N GLY A 41 -0.72 0.22 22.11
CA GLY A 41 0.58 0.67 21.60
C GLY A 41 1.33 -0.37 20.78
N SER A 42 0.73 -1.54 20.53
CA SER A 42 1.39 -2.65 19.86
C SER A 42 0.95 -2.71 18.39
N SER A 43 1.90 -2.90 17.47
CA SER A 43 1.68 -2.96 16.02
C SER A 43 1.32 -1.62 15.32
N TYR A 44 1.06 -1.71 14.02
CA TYR A 44 0.49 -0.67 13.17
C TYR A 44 -1.03 -0.78 13.25
N ASN A 45 -1.69 0.28 13.70
CA ASN A 45 -3.14 0.30 13.91
C ASN A 45 -3.78 1.50 13.20
N TYR A 46 -4.90 1.28 12.50
CA TYR A 46 -5.60 2.33 11.74
C TYR A 46 -7.07 1.99 11.43
N ASN A 47 -7.80 2.92 10.81
CA ASN A 47 -9.20 2.78 10.39
C ASN A 47 -10.14 2.31 11.53
N CYS A 48 -10.07 3.03 12.66
CA CYS A 48 -10.81 2.73 13.88
C CYS A 48 -12.25 3.26 13.86
N ARG A 49 -13.17 2.54 14.51
CA ARG A 49 -14.50 3.03 14.92
C ARG A 49 -14.89 2.53 16.31
N PRO A 50 -15.67 3.31 17.07
CA PRO A 50 -16.23 2.84 18.35
C PRO A 50 -17.29 1.76 18.14
N ILE A 51 -17.35 0.82 19.08
CA ILE A 51 -18.38 -0.21 19.17
C ILE A 51 -19.48 0.29 20.11
N PRO A 52 -20.75 0.38 19.69
CA PRO A 52 -21.86 0.76 20.56
C PRO A 52 -21.99 -0.17 21.78
N PRO A 53 -22.38 0.34 22.97
CA PRO A 53 -22.50 -0.47 24.19
C PRO A 53 -23.30 -1.76 24.02
N ALA A 54 -24.46 -1.72 23.33
CA ALA A 54 -25.29 -2.89 23.09
C ALA A 54 -24.60 -3.97 22.23
N ALA A 55 -23.84 -3.56 21.22
CA ALA A 55 -23.04 -4.47 20.40
C ALA A 55 -21.86 -5.04 21.20
N LEU A 56 -21.21 -4.21 22.01
CA LEU A 56 -20.07 -4.60 22.84
C LEU A 56 -20.44 -5.69 23.86
N LYS A 57 -21.60 -5.55 24.51
CA LYS A 57 -22.15 -6.59 25.41
C LYS A 57 -22.34 -7.94 24.72
N THR A 58 -22.66 -7.93 23.42
CA THR A 58 -22.78 -9.16 22.62
C THR A 58 -21.42 -9.78 22.35
N ILE A 59 -20.41 -8.97 21.99
CA ILE A 59 -19.05 -9.45 21.71
C ILE A 59 -18.40 -10.02 22.97
N ILE A 60 -18.53 -9.37 24.12
CA ILE A 60 -17.88 -9.82 25.37
C ILE A 60 -18.36 -11.22 25.77
N LYS A 61 -19.63 -11.54 25.53
CA LYS A 61 -20.20 -12.87 25.80
C LYS A 61 -19.63 -13.98 24.89
N ARG A 62 -18.96 -13.62 23.79
CA ARG A 62 -18.32 -14.54 22.83
C ARG A 62 -16.83 -14.70 23.06
N LEU A 63 -16.19 -13.76 23.76
CA LEU A 63 -14.75 -13.82 24.01
C LEU A 63 -14.40 -15.09 24.78
N ARG A 64 -13.67 -15.99 24.10
CA ARG A 64 -13.17 -17.23 24.72
C ARG A 64 -12.26 -16.98 25.92
N LEU A 65 -11.70 -15.78 26.01
CA LEU A 65 -10.67 -15.36 26.97
C LEU A 65 -11.11 -14.19 27.87
N ALA A 66 -12.36 -13.72 27.79
CA ALA A 66 -12.81 -12.69 28.72
C ALA A 66 -12.90 -13.29 30.13
N PRO A 67 -12.34 -12.62 31.16
CA PRO A 67 -12.54 -13.09 32.52
C PRO A 67 -14.04 -13.07 32.84
N GLU A 68 -14.51 -14.03 33.64
CA GLU A 68 -15.89 -14.14 34.15
C GLU A 68 -16.38 -12.88 34.92
N THR A 69 -15.57 -11.82 34.98
CA THR A 69 -15.74 -10.62 35.79
C THR A 69 -16.25 -9.40 35.03
N ILE A 70 -16.35 -9.41 33.70
CA ILE A 70 -16.90 -8.26 32.96
C ILE A 70 -18.43 -8.37 32.94
N ILE A 71 -19.11 -7.41 33.58
CA ILE A 71 -20.59 -7.37 33.61
C ILE A 71 -21.14 -6.27 32.71
N ASP A 72 -22.40 -6.44 32.27
CA ASP A 72 -23.08 -5.50 31.37
C ASP A 72 -23.10 -4.07 31.95
N ASP A 73 -23.14 -3.92 33.28
CA ASP A 73 -23.10 -2.62 33.99
C ASP A 73 -21.79 -1.84 33.76
N ASP A 74 -20.65 -2.52 33.60
CA ASP A 74 -19.36 -1.86 33.33
C ASP A 74 -19.36 -1.21 31.94
N VAL A 75 -20.04 -1.84 30.99
CA VAL A 75 -20.22 -1.32 29.62
C VAL A 75 -21.24 -0.17 29.62
N ASP A 76 -22.37 -0.35 30.31
CA ASP A 76 -23.43 0.65 30.36
C ASP A 76 -23.01 1.94 31.10
N SER A 77 -22.15 1.80 32.11
CA SER A 77 -21.54 2.94 32.82
C SER A 77 -20.36 3.58 32.09
N GLY A 78 -19.90 2.99 30.98
CA GLY A 78 -18.74 3.44 30.21
C GLY A 78 -17.39 3.17 30.88
N GLN A 79 -17.34 2.36 31.94
CA GLN A 79 -16.07 1.90 32.54
C GLN A 79 -15.29 0.98 31.58
N ILE A 80 -16.01 0.28 30.70
CA ILE A 80 -15.45 -0.50 29.61
C ILE A 80 -16.01 0.01 28.29
N THR A 81 -15.11 0.38 27.36
CA THR A 81 -15.48 0.81 26.00
C THR A 81 -14.83 -0.10 24.95
N GLY A 82 -15.43 -0.18 23.77
CA GLY A 82 -15.01 -1.07 22.70
C GLY A 82 -14.63 -0.30 21.44
N LEU A 83 -13.56 -0.73 20.77
CA LEU A 83 -13.15 -0.22 19.47
C LEU A 83 -12.96 -1.37 18.49
N VAL A 84 -13.27 -1.14 17.22
CA VAL A 84 -12.88 -2.02 16.10
C VAL A 84 -11.93 -1.28 15.19
N PHE A 85 -10.83 -1.91 14.79
CA PHE A 85 -9.77 -1.29 13.99
C PHE A 85 -8.95 -2.34 13.24
N VAL A 86 -8.17 -1.90 12.26
CA VAL A 86 -7.23 -2.77 11.52
C VAL A 86 -5.89 -2.79 12.25
N SER A 87 -5.30 -3.97 12.38
CA SER A 87 -3.99 -4.16 13.01
C SER A 87 -3.16 -5.21 12.27
N GLU A 88 -1.88 -4.93 12.06
CA GLU A 88 -0.92 -5.87 11.45
C GLU A 88 -0.33 -6.90 12.44
N ARG A 89 -1.03 -7.20 13.55
CA ARG A 89 -0.45 -8.02 14.63
C ARG A 89 -0.48 -9.53 14.36
N GLU A 90 -1.47 -10.02 13.62
CA GLU A 90 -1.61 -11.45 13.31
C GLU A 90 -0.91 -11.78 12.00
N HIS A 91 0.15 -12.59 12.08
CA HIS A 91 0.93 -13.01 10.91
C HIS A 91 1.39 -11.87 9.98
N ASN A 92 1.50 -10.65 10.52
CA ASN A 92 1.76 -9.41 9.79
C ASN A 92 0.78 -9.12 8.64
N LEU A 93 -0.46 -9.59 8.77
CA LEU A 93 -1.57 -9.25 7.89
C LEU A 93 -2.40 -8.12 8.49
N GLU A 94 -2.84 -7.20 7.63
CA GLU A 94 -3.80 -6.16 7.94
C GLU A 94 -5.20 -6.77 8.17
N THR A 95 -5.52 -7.18 9.41
CA THR A 95 -6.83 -7.78 9.77
C THR A 95 -7.56 -7.01 10.87
N LEU A 96 -8.86 -7.24 11.00
CA LEU A 96 -9.69 -6.56 11.99
C LEU A 96 -9.50 -7.13 13.40
N HIS A 97 -9.48 -6.21 14.35
CA HIS A 97 -9.31 -6.48 15.76
C HIS A 97 -10.30 -5.66 16.59
N VAL A 98 -10.62 -6.18 17.77
CA VAL A 98 -11.45 -5.51 18.77
C VAL A 98 -10.59 -5.20 19.99
N ALA A 99 -10.59 -3.93 20.42
CA ALA A 99 -10.01 -3.53 21.69
C ALA A 99 -11.10 -3.32 22.75
N LEU A 100 -10.87 -3.87 23.95
CA LEU A 100 -11.57 -3.50 25.18
C LEU A 100 -10.70 -2.52 25.95
N ARG A 101 -11.24 -1.34 26.27
CA ARG A 101 -10.56 -0.30 27.05
C ARG A 101 -11.20 -0.18 28.42
N PHE A 102 -10.39 -0.35 29.46
CA PHE A 102 -10.78 -0.22 30.86
C PHE A 102 -10.39 1.18 31.34
N ILE A 103 -11.40 2.03 31.57
CA ILE A 103 -11.19 3.46 31.82
C ILE A 103 -10.48 3.72 33.16
N ALA A 104 -10.81 2.95 34.20
CA ALA A 104 -10.29 3.16 35.56
C ALA A 104 -8.76 3.02 35.67
N ASN A 105 -8.14 2.13 34.89
CA ASN A 105 -6.71 1.84 34.93
C ASN A 105 -5.99 2.10 33.59
N SER A 106 -6.71 2.61 32.58
CA SER A 106 -6.20 2.83 31.21
C SER A 106 -5.67 1.57 30.52
N GLU A 107 -6.08 0.38 30.96
CA GLU A 107 -5.69 -0.89 30.34
C GLU A 107 -6.44 -1.09 29.02
N VAL A 108 -5.74 -1.64 28.01
CA VAL A 108 -6.33 -2.02 26.73
C VAL A 108 -6.01 -3.47 26.42
N LYS A 109 -7.05 -4.27 26.14
CA LYS A 109 -6.91 -5.67 25.69
C LYS A 109 -7.40 -5.79 24.25
N VAL A 110 -6.58 -6.35 23.38
CA VAL A 110 -6.89 -6.50 21.95
C VAL A 110 -7.09 -7.97 21.61
N PHE A 111 -8.14 -8.25 20.85
CA PHE A 111 -8.55 -9.58 20.41
C PHE A 111 -8.75 -9.58 18.90
N SER A 112 -8.34 -10.64 18.22
CA SER A 112 -8.68 -10.82 16.82
C SER A 112 -10.09 -11.37 16.64
N LEU A 113 -10.59 -11.33 15.40
CA LEU A 113 -11.85 -12.01 15.08
C LEU A 113 -11.75 -13.53 15.28
N ALA A 114 -10.55 -14.12 15.13
CA ALA A 114 -10.31 -15.53 15.42
C ALA A 114 -10.39 -15.84 16.92
N ASP A 115 -9.93 -14.95 17.80
CA ASP A 115 -10.08 -15.08 19.26
C ASP A 115 -11.55 -15.07 19.69
N ILE A 116 -12.37 -14.26 19.01
CA ILE A 116 -13.79 -14.06 19.32
C ILE A 116 -14.66 -15.19 18.75
N TYR A 117 -14.49 -15.52 17.47
CA TYR A 117 -15.40 -16.41 16.74
C TYR A 117 -14.79 -17.77 16.39
N GLY A 118 -13.45 -17.89 16.46
CA GLY A 118 -12.71 -19.13 16.18
C GLY A 118 -11.90 -19.09 14.88
N VAL A 119 -10.75 -19.74 14.90
CA VAL A 119 -9.79 -19.82 13.77
C VAL A 119 -10.39 -20.42 12.49
N GLU A 120 -11.34 -21.35 12.61
CA GLU A 120 -11.98 -21.97 11.44
C GLU A 120 -12.72 -20.96 10.57
N LEU A 121 -13.27 -19.89 11.18
CA LEU A 121 -14.03 -18.85 10.48
C LEU A 121 -13.16 -17.69 10.00
N PHE A 122 -12.01 -17.47 10.66
CA PHE A 122 -11.15 -16.30 10.47
C PHE A 122 -9.68 -16.67 10.27
N SER A 123 -9.41 -17.69 9.45
CA SER A 123 -8.06 -18.12 9.04
C SER A 123 -7.73 -17.78 7.58
N GLY A 124 -6.51 -18.08 7.16
CA GLY A 124 -6.03 -17.88 5.80
C GLY A 124 -5.54 -16.46 5.51
N ALA A 125 -4.75 -16.35 4.43
CA ALA A 125 -4.20 -15.07 3.97
C ALA A 125 -5.31 -14.18 3.41
N ARG A 126 -5.56 -13.05 4.07
CA ARG A 126 -6.57 -12.06 3.69
C ARG A 126 -6.21 -10.70 4.26
N LEU A 127 -6.80 -9.66 3.70
CA LEU A 127 -6.82 -8.31 4.24
C LEU A 127 -8.25 -7.97 4.67
N GLU A 128 -8.38 -7.20 5.74
CA GLU A 128 -9.65 -6.69 6.23
C GLU A 128 -9.54 -5.21 6.57
N ASP A 129 -10.61 -4.46 6.32
CA ASP A 129 -10.58 -3.02 6.51
C ASP A 129 -11.96 -2.41 6.83
N ASN A 130 -11.95 -1.18 7.37
CA ASN A 130 -13.12 -0.34 7.61
C ASN A 130 -14.25 -1.02 8.41
N GLY A 131 -13.93 -1.57 9.59
CA GLY A 131 -14.92 -2.18 10.48
C GLY A 131 -15.92 -1.16 11.07
N CYS A 132 -17.22 -1.46 11.00
CA CYS A 132 -18.29 -0.66 11.58
C CYS A 132 -19.45 -1.53 12.08
N ILE A 133 -20.27 -1.02 13.01
CA ILE A 133 -21.37 -1.78 13.60
C ILE A 133 -22.70 -1.36 13.00
N ALA A 134 -23.50 -2.35 12.60
CA ALA A 134 -24.88 -2.20 12.12
C ALA A 134 -25.87 -3.03 12.94
N GLY A 135 -27.15 -2.91 12.62
CA GLY A 135 -28.22 -3.64 13.32
C GLY A 135 -28.57 -3.02 14.67
N GLY A 136 -29.15 -3.83 15.57
CA GLY A 136 -29.56 -3.39 16.91
C GLY A 136 -30.83 -2.55 16.96
N TYR A 137 -31.59 -2.49 15.87
CA TYR A 137 -32.85 -1.75 15.78
C TYR A 137 -34.06 -2.69 15.94
N GLU A 138 -35.24 -2.08 16.16
CA GLU A 138 -36.52 -2.79 16.20
C GLU A 138 -37.23 -2.71 14.84
N ASP A 139 -37.67 -3.87 14.35
CA ASP A 139 -38.55 -4.00 13.19
C ASP A 139 -39.47 -5.23 13.38
N GLY A 140 -40.48 -5.08 14.23
CA GLY A 140 -41.32 -6.18 14.73
C GLY A 140 -40.62 -7.10 15.75
N SER A 141 -39.31 -7.32 15.60
CA SER A 141 -38.42 -7.95 16.58
C SER A 141 -37.07 -7.23 16.62
N THR A 142 -36.27 -7.47 17.67
CA THR A 142 -34.93 -6.91 17.77
C THR A 142 -34.00 -7.59 16.77
N ILE A 143 -33.49 -6.82 15.81
CA ILE A 143 -32.48 -7.27 14.86
C ILE A 143 -31.13 -7.31 15.58
N ASP A 144 -30.39 -8.40 15.41
CA ASP A 144 -29.05 -8.57 15.96
C ASP A 144 -28.09 -7.46 15.51
N HIS A 145 -26.99 -7.30 16.24
CA HIS A 145 -25.88 -6.46 15.80
C HIS A 145 -24.97 -7.22 14.83
N TYR A 146 -24.39 -6.48 13.88
CA TYR A 146 -23.47 -7.02 12.89
C TYR A 146 -22.20 -6.17 12.79
N LEU A 147 -21.06 -6.82 12.65
CA LEU A 147 -19.82 -6.18 12.18
C LEU A 147 -19.86 -6.13 10.65
N VAL A 148 -19.86 -4.94 10.07
CA VAL A 148 -19.77 -4.69 8.62
C VAL A 148 -18.37 -4.23 8.27
N TYR A 149 -17.75 -4.87 7.28
CA TYR A 149 -16.34 -4.63 6.95
C TYR A 149 -15.99 -5.08 5.53
N VAL A 150 -14.85 -4.60 5.01
CA VAL A 150 -14.26 -5.04 3.75
C VAL A 150 -13.33 -6.22 4.00
N SER A 151 -13.35 -7.24 3.14
CA SER A 151 -12.35 -8.32 3.17
C SER A 151 -12.00 -8.86 1.78
N THR A 152 -10.75 -9.30 1.63
CA THR A 152 -10.23 -9.98 0.42
C THR A 152 -10.21 -11.51 0.54
N LYS A 153 -10.94 -12.07 1.52
CA LYS A 153 -10.95 -13.53 1.78
C LYS A 153 -11.46 -14.39 0.62
N GLU A 154 -12.22 -13.81 -0.31
CA GLU A 154 -12.69 -14.50 -1.51
C GLU A 154 -11.77 -14.17 -2.70
N PRO A 155 -11.24 -15.18 -3.42
CA PRO A 155 -10.34 -14.95 -4.53
C PRO A 155 -11.07 -14.38 -5.75
N VAL A 156 -10.49 -13.36 -6.37
CA VAL A 156 -11.01 -12.78 -7.60
C VAL A 156 -10.72 -13.67 -8.81
N GLN A 157 -11.77 -13.92 -9.61
CA GLN A 157 -11.70 -14.78 -10.80
C GLN A 157 -11.31 -14.01 -12.08
N VAL A 158 -11.48 -12.69 -12.08
CA VAL A 158 -11.29 -11.83 -13.26
C VAL A 158 -10.21 -10.79 -12.96
N ARG A 159 -9.12 -10.81 -13.73
CA ARG A 159 -8.03 -9.83 -13.57
C ARG A 159 -8.53 -8.39 -13.74
N ARG A 160 -7.90 -7.47 -13.01
CA ARG A 160 -8.25 -6.04 -12.92
C ARG A 160 -9.69 -5.81 -12.48
N SER A 161 -10.17 -6.70 -11.62
CA SER A 161 -11.38 -6.50 -10.86
C SER A 161 -10.97 -6.34 -9.40
N PRO A 162 -11.39 -5.27 -8.73
CA PRO A 162 -11.02 -5.06 -7.33
C PRO A 162 -11.40 -6.26 -6.44
N TRP A 163 -10.69 -6.49 -5.33
CA TRP A 163 -10.91 -7.66 -4.46
C TRP A 163 -11.81 -7.34 -3.27
N ASN A 164 -12.12 -6.05 -3.08
CA ASN A 164 -12.88 -5.54 -1.97
C ASN A 164 -14.35 -6.01 -2.03
N ILE A 165 -14.70 -6.85 -1.06
CA ILE A 165 -16.06 -7.32 -0.82
C ILE A 165 -16.47 -6.88 0.59
N VAL A 166 -17.65 -6.28 0.71
CA VAL A 166 -18.23 -5.95 2.00
C VAL A 166 -19.01 -7.15 2.53
N TYR A 167 -18.69 -7.55 3.75
CA TYR A 167 -19.38 -8.59 4.51
C TYR A 167 -20.07 -8.01 5.73
N LYS A 168 -21.03 -8.76 6.27
CA LYS A 168 -21.52 -8.59 7.64
C LYS A 168 -21.32 -9.88 8.41
N THR A 169 -20.82 -9.80 9.63
CA THR A 169 -20.75 -10.92 10.58
C THR A 169 -21.70 -10.65 11.73
N ASN A 170 -22.64 -11.57 11.98
CA ASN A 170 -23.55 -11.48 13.11
C ASN A 170 -22.75 -11.60 14.42
N LEU A 171 -22.80 -10.59 15.29
CA LEU A 171 -21.99 -10.56 16.51
C LEU A 171 -22.43 -11.65 17.51
N ARG A 172 -23.69 -12.06 17.45
CA ARG A 172 -24.23 -13.10 18.32
C ARG A 172 -23.88 -14.49 17.82
N THR A 173 -23.93 -14.80 16.52
CA THR A 173 -23.74 -16.17 16.00
C THR A 173 -22.33 -16.42 15.43
N GLY A 174 -21.64 -15.38 14.97
CA GLY A 174 -20.39 -15.48 14.20
C GLY A 174 -20.61 -15.79 12.71
N GLU A 175 -21.86 -15.98 12.28
CA GLU A 175 -22.19 -16.26 10.88
C GLU A 175 -21.89 -15.03 10.02
N THR A 176 -21.27 -15.25 8.86
CA THR A 176 -20.83 -14.19 7.96
C THR A 176 -21.54 -14.27 6.62
N GLU A 177 -22.08 -13.15 6.19
CA GLU A 177 -22.82 -13.00 4.93
C GLU A 177 -22.19 -11.91 4.06
N ARG A 178 -22.31 -12.09 2.75
CA ARG A 178 -21.85 -11.13 1.75
C ARG A 178 -22.90 -10.04 1.54
N LEU A 179 -22.51 -8.77 1.57
CA LEU A 179 -23.36 -7.63 1.24
C LEU A 179 -23.16 -7.12 -0.20
N THR A 180 -21.94 -7.24 -0.73
CA THR A 180 -21.65 -6.83 -2.09
C THR A 180 -22.21 -7.82 -3.12
N PRO A 181 -22.94 -7.40 -4.17
CA PRO A 181 -23.40 -8.32 -5.21
C PRO A 181 -22.27 -9.09 -5.90
N LEU A 182 -22.56 -10.25 -6.49
CA LEU A 182 -21.60 -10.97 -7.33
C LEU A 182 -21.18 -10.11 -8.53
N GLY A 183 -19.90 -10.14 -8.89
CA GLY A 183 -19.32 -9.31 -9.95
C GLY A 183 -19.29 -7.80 -9.66
N THR A 184 -19.61 -7.40 -8.42
CA THR A 184 -19.50 -6.03 -7.92
C THR A 184 -18.44 -5.98 -6.82
N PHE A 185 -17.89 -4.78 -6.60
CA PHE A 185 -16.83 -4.53 -5.63
C PHE A 185 -17.14 -3.23 -4.88
N ASP A 186 -17.18 -3.32 -3.55
CA ASP A 186 -17.58 -2.24 -2.65
C ASP A 186 -16.51 -1.99 -1.59
N LEU A 187 -16.26 -0.73 -1.24
CA LEU A 187 -15.29 -0.30 -0.24
C LEU A 187 -15.85 0.82 0.64
N SER A 188 -15.13 1.12 1.72
CA SER A 188 -15.46 2.12 2.74
C SER A 188 -16.94 2.07 3.21
N PRO A 189 -17.41 0.94 3.77
CA PRO A 189 -18.77 0.86 4.27
C PRO A 189 -19.05 1.87 5.39
N SER A 190 -20.28 2.37 5.43
CA SER A 190 -20.75 3.28 6.45
C SER A 190 -22.20 3.02 6.78
N VAL A 191 -22.52 2.97 8.07
CA VAL A 191 -23.83 2.54 8.57
C VAL A 191 -24.66 3.77 8.95
N SER A 192 -25.95 3.76 8.62
CA SER A 192 -26.88 4.83 9.02
C SER A 192 -27.04 4.89 10.54
N PRO A 193 -27.40 6.03 11.13
CA PRO A 193 -27.62 6.14 12.58
C PRO A 193 -28.57 5.08 13.16
N SER A 194 -29.59 4.69 12.40
CA SER A 194 -30.55 3.63 12.75
C SER A 194 -29.99 2.22 12.69
N GLY A 195 -28.81 1.99 12.09
CA GLY A 195 -28.27 0.67 11.84
C GLY A 195 -28.93 -0.08 10.67
N LYS A 196 -29.98 0.48 10.05
CA LYS A 196 -30.79 -0.19 9.01
C LYS A 196 -30.15 -0.22 7.63
N LYS A 197 -29.31 0.77 7.31
CA LYS A 197 -28.76 0.95 5.96
C LYS A 197 -27.25 1.01 5.98
N VAL A 198 -26.65 0.52 4.90
CA VAL A 198 -25.21 0.61 4.63
C VAL A 198 -25.00 1.39 3.34
N ALA A 199 -24.18 2.43 3.41
CA ALA A 199 -23.66 3.14 2.25
C ALA A 199 -22.26 2.62 1.94
N VAL A 200 -21.95 2.45 0.65
CA VAL A 200 -20.65 1.97 0.16
C VAL A 200 -20.20 2.79 -1.04
N ALA A 201 -18.90 2.96 -1.21
CA ALA A 201 -18.32 3.36 -2.48
C ALA A 201 -18.15 2.12 -3.36
N SER A 202 -18.65 2.16 -4.58
CA SER A 202 -18.77 0.97 -5.44
C SER A 202 -18.22 1.20 -6.84
N PHE A 203 -17.54 0.17 -7.35
CA PHE A 203 -17.15 0.07 -8.75
C PHE A 203 -18.28 -0.47 -9.64
N GLN A 204 -19.49 -0.69 -9.10
CA GLN A 204 -20.60 -1.28 -9.87
C GLN A 204 -20.86 -0.56 -11.20
N GLY A 205 -20.83 -1.35 -12.28
CA GLY A 205 -21.00 -0.86 -13.66
C GLY A 205 -19.73 -0.24 -14.27
N LYS A 206 -18.60 -0.30 -13.58
CA LYS A 206 -17.30 0.20 -14.02
C LYS A 206 -16.26 -0.90 -13.91
N ARG A 207 -15.37 -0.98 -14.90
CA ARG A 207 -14.13 -1.75 -14.78
C ARG A 207 -13.08 -0.83 -14.15
N TRP A 208 -12.22 -1.38 -13.30
CA TRP A 208 -11.07 -0.63 -12.84
C TRP A 208 -10.14 -0.36 -14.04
N ASP A 209 -9.86 0.91 -14.29
CA ASP A 209 -9.13 1.36 -15.48
C ASP A 209 -7.63 1.52 -15.23
N GLY A 210 -7.18 1.46 -13.97
CA GLY A 210 -5.78 1.63 -13.58
C GLY A 210 -5.56 2.79 -12.64
N GLU A 211 -6.57 3.65 -12.51
CA GLU A 211 -6.49 4.80 -11.65
C GLU A 211 -6.51 4.39 -10.17
N ILE A 212 -5.52 4.88 -9.43
CA ILE A 212 -5.34 4.61 -7.99
C ILE A 212 -5.54 5.87 -7.15
N LYS A 213 -5.49 7.07 -7.75
CA LYS A 213 -5.75 8.33 -7.06
C LYS A 213 -7.25 8.60 -6.97
N ASP A 214 -7.93 8.57 -8.11
CA ASP A 214 -9.39 8.70 -8.20
C ASP A 214 -10.01 7.37 -8.65
N LEU A 215 -10.47 6.58 -7.69
CA LEU A 215 -11.05 5.26 -7.97
C LEU A 215 -12.36 5.32 -8.80
N LYS A 216 -12.89 6.52 -9.10
CA LYS A 216 -14.08 6.73 -9.93
C LYS A 216 -15.28 5.94 -9.43
N THR A 217 -15.44 5.77 -8.12
CA THR A 217 -16.54 5.02 -7.51
C THR A 217 -17.85 5.82 -7.54
N ASN A 218 -18.96 5.12 -7.36
CA ASN A 218 -20.27 5.73 -7.09
C ASN A 218 -20.73 5.32 -5.69
N ILE A 219 -21.58 6.12 -5.06
CA ILE A 219 -22.16 5.78 -3.76
C ILE A 219 -23.45 4.98 -3.98
N TYR A 220 -23.49 3.80 -3.38
CA TYR A 220 -24.69 2.98 -3.28
C TYR A 220 -25.13 2.88 -1.84
N VAL A 221 -26.44 2.82 -1.63
CA VAL A 221 -27.07 2.54 -0.34
C VAL A 221 -27.87 1.26 -0.47
N MET A 222 -27.80 0.41 0.54
CA MET A 222 -28.55 -0.84 0.63
C MET A 222 -29.08 -1.06 2.05
N SER A 223 -30.16 -1.84 2.18
CA SER A 223 -30.65 -2.34 3.46
C SER A 223 -29.72 -3.40 4.02
N LEU A 224 -29.63 -3.50 5.35
CA LEU A 224 -28.88 -4.54 6.04
C LEU A 224 -29.52 -5.94 5.86
N GLU A 225 -30.85 -6.01 5.79
CA GLU A 225 -31.61 -7.27 5.69
C GLU A 225 -31.79 -7.72 4.24
N ASN A 226 -32.09 -6.79 3.33
CA ASN A 226 -32.32 -7.07 1.91
C ASN A 226 -31.30 -6.37 1.00
N PRO A 227 -29.99 -6.60 1.16
CA PRO A 227 -28.95 -5.79 0.55
C PRO A 227 -28.95 -5.82 -0.98
N PHE A 228 -29.49 -6.86 -1.61
CA PHE A 228 -29.56 -6.98 -3.07
C PHE A 228 -30.84 -6.38 -3.67
N LEU A 229 -31.98 -6.53 -2.99
CA LEU A 229 -33.27 -6.04 -3.47
C LEU A 229 -33.43 -4.53 -3.25
N GLU A 230 -32.84 -4.00 -2.18
CA GLU A 230 -32.98 -2.60 -1.78
C GLU A 230 -31.71 -1.77 -2.05
N ARG A 231 -30.87 -2.24 -2.97
CA ARG A 231 -29.65 -1.52 -3.39
C ARG A 231 -29.97 -0.42 -4.38
N LYS A 232 -29.53 0.80 -4.09
CA LYS A 232 -29.75 1.97 -4.96
C LYS A 232 -28.49 2.81 -5.08
N ARG A 233 -28.15 3.20 -6.32
CA ARG A 233 -27.13 4.22 -6.56
C ARG A 233 -27.71 5.57 -6.15
N VAL A 234 -27.09 6.23 -5.18
CA VAL A 234 -27.56 7.52 -4.67
C VAL A 234 -26.71 8.68 -5.16
N LYS A 235 -25.42 8.46 -5.45
CA LYS A 235 -24.54 9.52 -5.97
C LYS A 235 -23.51 8.97 -6.96
N GLU A 236 -23.33 9.68 -8.07
CA GLU A 236 -22.24 9.42 -9.01
C GLU A 236 -20.98 10.18 -8.61
N ASN A 237 -19.81 9.58 -8.88
CA ASN A 237 -18.49 10.14 -8.58
C ASN A 237 -18.36 10.56 -7.11
N GLY A 238 -18.28 9.57 -6.22
CA GLY A 238 -18.14 9.78 -4.80
C GLY A 238 -17.57 8.57 -4.08
N GLY A 239 -16.63 8.82 -3.17
CA GLY A 239 -16.01 7.83 -2.30
C GLY A 239 -16.23 8.14 -0.81
N TRP A 240 -15.85 7.20 0.06
CA TRP A 240 -15.89 7.35 1.52
C TRP A 240 -17.20 7.97 2.05
N PRO A 241 -18.34 7.29 1.86
CA PRO A 241 -19.59 7.78 2.42
C PRO A 241 -19.53 7.80 3.95
N SER A 242 -20.10 8.84 4.56
CA SER A 242 -20.31 8.94 6.00
C SER A 242 -21.69 9.49 6.30
N TRP A 243 -22.49 8.76 7.07
CA TRP A 243 -23.85 9.18 7.41
C TRP A 243 -23.86 10.28 8.47
N GLY A 244 -24.51 11.41 8.18
CA GLY A 244 -24.80 12.47 9.16
C GLY A 244 -26.20 12.40 9.76
N SER A 245 -27.15 11.82 9.02
CA SER A 245 -28.47 11.37 9.51
C SER A 245 -29.07 10.36 8.53
N GLU A 246 -30.28 9.87 8.77
CA GLU A 246 -30.97 8.94 7.86
C GLU A 246 -31.14 9.44 6.41
N ASN A 247 -31.02 10.76 6.18
CA ASN A 247 -31.15 11.35 4.85
C ASN A 247 -29.90 12.09 4.37
N ILE A 248 -28.85 12.19 5.20
CA ILE A 248 -27.65 12.98 4.88
C ILE A 248 -26.42 12.07 4.81
N ILE A 249 -25.73 12.12 3.68
CA ILE A 249 -24.44 11.45 3.47
C ILE A 249 -23.39 12.51 3.12
N PHE A 250 -22.29 12.51 3.85
CA PHE A 250 -21.06 13.19 3.47
C PHE A 250 -20.19 12.24 2.64
N PHE A 251 -19.47 12.78 1.67
CA PHE A 251 -18.58 11.99 0.81
C PHE A 251 -17.48 12.89 0.25
N HIS A 252 -16.37 12.30 -0.15
CA HIS A 252 -15.34 13.04 -0.89
C HIS A 252 -15.41 12.75 -2.40
N ARG A 253 -14.89 13.66 -3.20
CA ARG A 253 -14.61 13.42 -4.62
C ARG A 253 -13.57 14.40 -5.12
N ASN A 254 -12.94 14.03 -6.22
CA ASN A 254 -12.06 14.93 -6.95
C ASN A 254 -12.88 15.85 -7.88
N VAL A 255 -12.52 17.13 -7.94
CA VAL A 255 -13.04 18.11 -8.89
C VAL A 255 -11.86 18.85 -9.51
N GLY A 256 -11.57 18.57 -10.79
CA GLY A 256 -10.36 19.08 -11.46
C GLY A 256 -9.12 18.37 -10.93
N ASP A 257 -8.29 19.08 -10.15
CA ASP A 257 -7.09 18.52 -9.51
C ASP A 257 -7.17 18.59 -7.97
N ILE A 258 -8.34 18.91 -7.42
CA ILE A 258 -8.51 19.17 -5.98
C ILE A 258 -9.57 18.24 -5.40
N TRP A 259 -9.23 17.60 -4.29
CA TRP A 259 -10.18 16.79 -3.50
C TRP A 259 -11.06 17.68 -2.63
N GLY A 260 -12.37 17.40 -2.60
CA GLY A 260 -13.31 18.13 -1.75
C GLY A 260 -14.27 17.18 -1.04
N VAL A 261 -14.77 17.61 0.13
CA VAL A 261 -15.85 16.94 0.84
C VAL A 261 -17.18 17.64 0.56
N PHE A 262 -18.21 16.85 0.31
CA PHE A 262 -19.54 17.26 -0.08
C PHE A 262 -20.57 16.62 0.84
N ARG A 263 -21.66 17.35 1.07
CA ARG A 263 -22.87 16.88 1.73
C ARG A 263 -23.92 16.57 0.67
N TYR A 264 -24.59 15.43 0.78
CA TYR A 264 -25.67 15.00 -0.10
C TYR A 264 -26.93 14.71 0.70
N ASN A 265 -28.06 15.28 0.26
CA ASN A 265 -29.38 15.01 0.81
C ASN A 265 -30.12 13.99 -0.08
N LEU A 266 -30.37 12.80 0.46
CA LEU A 266 -31.03 11.69 -0.23
C LEU A 266 -32.47 12.02 -0.65
N SER A 267 -33.17 12.86 0.12
CA SER A 267 -34.58 13.19 -0.12
C SER A 267 -34.77 14.25 -1.18
N THR A 268 -33.89 15.26 -1.20
CA THR A 268 -33.99 16.39 -2.14
C THR A 268 -33.08 16.27 -3.35
N GLY A 269 -32.06 15.40 -3.30
CA GLY A 269 -31.02 15.31 -4.32
C GLY A 269 -29.99 16.45 -4.27
N GLU A 270 -30.08 17.34 -3.29
CA GLU A 270 -29.17 18.47 -3.14
C GLU A 270 -27.75 18.02 -2.81
N THR A 271 -26.75 18.61 -3.47
CA THR A 271 -25.33 18.37 -3.19
C THR A 271 -24.64 19.70 -2.92
N ILE A 272 -23.99 19.85 -1.77
CA ILE A 272 -23.27 21.08 -1.38
C ILE A 272 -21.82 20.73 -1.07
N ARG A 273 -20.87 21.53 -1.56
CA ARG A 273 -19.47 21.42 -1.15
C ARG A 273 -19.31 22.01 0.25
N VAL A 274 -18.73 21.24 1.16
CA VAL A 274 -18.54 21.64 2.56
C VAL A 274 -17.18 22.33 2.75
N THR A 275 -16.15 21.85 2.05
CA THR A 275 -14.78 22.34 2.22
C THR A 275 -14.40 23.41 1.20
N PRO A 276 -13.53 24.37 1.54
CA PRO A 276 -13.05 25.39 0.61
C PRO A 276 -12.47 24.82 -0.70
N GLU A 277 -12.57 25.60 -1.78
CA GLU A 277 -12.08 25.17 -3.10
C GLU A 277 -10.56 25.04 -3.18
N ALA A 278 -9.84 25.79 -2.36
CA ALA A 278 -8.38 25.78 -2.34
C ALA A 278 -7.77 24.62 -1.52
N PHE A 279 -8.58 23.85 -0.79
CA PHE A 279 -8.09 22.78 0.09
C PHE A 279 -8.24 21.43 -0.60
N ASP A 280 -7.22 20.58 -0.49
CA ASP A 280 -7.40 19.15 -0.68
C ASP A 280 -8.04 18.57 0.59
N ALA A 281 -9.20 17.93 0.43
CA ALA A 281 -9.99 17.43 1.54
C ALA A 281 -10.58 16.05 1.26
N ALA A 282 -10.44 15.12 2.21
CA ALA A 282 -10.82 13.72 2.06
C ALA A 282 -11.29 13.07 3.38
N THR A 283 -11.74 11.81 3.28
CA THR A 283 -12.10 10.94 4.42
C THR A 283 -13.05 11.62 5.42
N PRO A 284 -14.28 11.99 4.99
CA PRO A 284 -15.23 12.62 5.89
C PRO A 284 -15.68 11.66 7.00
N ALA A 285 -15.74 12.17 8.23
CA ALA A 285 -16.37 11.52 9.36
C ALA A 285 -17.47 12.45 9.89
N ALA A 286 -18.71 12.14 9.52
CA ALA A 286 -19.87 12.95 9.85
C ALA A 286 -20.17 12.88 11.35
N ILE A 287 -20.40 14.04 11.96
CA ILE A 287 -20.78 14.19 13.36
C ILE A 287 -22.30 14.23 13.47
N ASP A 288 -22.93 15.03 12.60
CA ASP A 288 -24.38 15.19 12.47
C ASP A 288 -24.74 15.65 11.05
N GLU A 289 -25.98 16.09 10.82
CA GLU A 289 -26.47 16.57 9.53
C GLU A 289 -25.73 17.79 8.97
N THR A 290 -25.07 18.55 9.84
CA THR A 290 -24.48 19.87 9.55
C THR A 290 -22.98 19.92 9.80
N LYS A 291 -22.44 18.97 10.57
CA LYS A 291 -21.03 18.95 10.98
C LYS A 291 -20.31 17.70 10.50
N VAL A 292 -19.09 17.89 10.01
CA VAL A 292 -18.23 16.81 9.52
C VAL A 292 -16.76 17.09 9.87
N ALA A 293 -16.08 16.09 10.41
CA ALA A 293 -14.63 16.10 10.57
C ALA A 293 -13.99 15.60 9.27
N VAL A 294 -12.96 16.30 8.79
CA VAL A 294 -12.37 16.08 7.47
C VAL A 294 -10.85 16.15 7.56
N ALA A 295 -10.17 15.27 6.82
CA ALA A 295 -8.73 15.42 6.63
C ALA A 295 -8.46 16.46 5.54
N THR A 296 -7.67 17.49 5.86
CA THR A 296 -7.38 18.63 4.97
C THR A 296 -5.89 18.87 4.79
N ILE A 297 -5.51 19.29 3.58
CA ILE A 297 -4.23 19.94 3.27
C ILE A 297 -4.57 21.27 2.60
N ARG A 298 -4.11 22.38 3.18
CA ARG A 298 -4.48 23.72 2.70
C ARG A 298 -3.65 24.17 1.49
N GLN A 299 -2.48 23.56 1.29
CA GLN A 299 -1.58 23.85 0.18
C GLN A 299 -0.76 22.60 -0.19
N LYS A 300 -0.65 22.27 -1.48
CA LYS A 300 0.20 21.16 -1.93
C LYS A 300 1.69 21.45 -1.67
N SER A 301 2.49 20.39 -1.52
CA SER A 301 3.95 20.47 -1.41
C SER A 301 4.63 19.67 -2.50
N GLU A 302 5.76 20.15 -2.99
CA GLU A 302 6.68 19.40 -3.86
C GLU A 302 7.67 18.57 -3.03
N PHE A 303 8.26 17.55 -3.65
CA PHE A 303 9.18 16.63 -2.96
C PHE A 303 10.43 17.33 -2.37
N THR A 304 10.89 18.41 -3.00
CA THR A 304 12.04 19.19 -2.57
C THR A 304 11.72 20.23 -1.50
N ASP A 305 10.44 20.43 -1.16
CA ASP A 305 10.03 21.53 -0.28
C ASP A 305 10.43 21.28 1.18
N VAL A 306 10.92 22.36 1.82
CA VAL A 306 10.83 22.47 3.27
C VAL A 306 9.41 22.91 3.59
N ARG A 307 8.56 21.95 3.96
CA ARG A 307 7.14 22.18 4.19
C ARG A 307 6.85 23.30 5.22
N THR A 308 5.80 24.06 4.95
CA THR A 308 5.17 25.00 5.88
C THR A 308 3.93 24.39 6.53
N GLU A 309 3.35 25.07 7.52
CA GLU A 309 2.17 24.59 8.24
C GLU A 309 0.95 24.35 7.34
N THR A 310 0.75 25.16 6.31
CA THR A 310 -0.36 25.00 5.35
C THR A 310 -0.23 23.75 4.49
N GLN A 311 0.96 23.19 4.41
CA GLN A 311 1.29 21.98 3.65
C GLN A 311 1.22 20.70 4.47
N TYR A 312 0.84 20.79 5.75
CA TYR A 312 0.61 19.62 6.60
C TYR A 312 -0.85 19.18 6.54
N ARG A 313 -1.04 17.86 6.66
CA ARG A 313 -2.35 17.26 6.80
C ARG A 313 -2.87 17.53 8.21
N HIS A 314 -4.13 17.94 8.29
CA HIS A 314 -4.83 18.18 9.55
C HIS A 314 -6.20 17.51 9.55
N ILE A 315 -6.77 17.28 10.74
CA ILE A 315 -8.21 17.10 10.88
C ILE A 315 -8.84 18.44 11.24
N GLU A 316 -9.86 18.83 10.49
CA GLU A 316 -10.66 20.03 10.71
C GLU A 316 -12.15 19.68 10.71
N ILE A 317 -12.92 20.27 11.62
CA ILE A 317 -14.39 20.19 11.63
C ILE A 317 -14.94 21.38 10.86
N PHE A 318 -15.83 21.09 9.91
CA PHE A 318 -16.62 22.09 9.20
C PHE A 318 -18.07 22.02 9.68
N ASP A 319 -18.62 23.18 10.03
CA ASP A 319 -20.04 23.37 10.33
C ASP A 319 -20.68 24.15 9.19
N MET A 320 -21.66 23.54 8.53
CA MET A 320 -22.40 24.13 7.43
C MET A 320 -23.03 25.49 7.78
N ASN A 321 -23.32 25.75 9.05
CA ASN A 321 -23.92 26.99 9.53
C ASN A 321 -22.90 28.10 9.82
N ALA A 322 -21.60 27.80 9.77
CA ALA A 322 -20.51 28.72 10.10
C ALA A 322 -19.42 28.81 9.02
N LEU A 323 -19.70 28.32 7.80
CA LEU A 323 -18.76 28.36 6.69
C LEU A 323 -18.31 29.80 6.34
N PRO A 324 -17.04 30.00 5.92
CA PRO A 324 -16.02 28.97 5.64
C PRO A 324 -15.14 28.63 6.86
N GLN A 325 -15.53 29.03 8.07
CA GLN A 325 -14.71 28.78 9.26
C GLN A 325 -14.65 27.29 9.56
N SER A 326 -13.49 26.82 9.99
CA SER A 326 -13.24 25.45 10.39
C SER A 326 -12.54 25.40 11.73
N LEU A 327 -12.86 24.39 12.53
CA LEU A 327 -12.19 24.12 13.79
C LEU A 327 -11.12 23.05 13.57
N ARG A 328 -9.85 23.46 13.60
CA ARG A 328 -8.74 22.50 13.54
C ARG A 328 -8.68 21.69 14.84
N ILE A 329 -8.63 20.37 14.71
CA ILE A 329 -8.56 19.40 15.81
C ILE A 329 -7.12 18.99 16.08
N THR A 330 -6.42 18.54 15.04
CA THR A 330 -5.04 18.06 15.17
C THR A 330 -4.07 19.21 15.37
N GLN A 331 -3.03 18.96 16.15
CA GLN A 331 -1.90 19.87 16.29
C GLN A 331 -0.75 19.42 15.40
N ASN A 332 0.25 20.31 15.21
CA ASN A 332 1.50 19.94 14.54
C ASN A 332 2.36 19.08 15.46
N THR A 333 2.09 17.78 15.50
CA THR A 333 2.90 16.77 16.21
C THR A 333 4.13 16.39 15.37
N ARG A 334 3.92 15.88 14.15
CA ARG A 334 4.93 15.52 13.16
C ARG A 334 4.38 15.66 11.73
N ALA A 335 4.14 16.91 11.36
CA ALA A 335 4.21 17.50 10.02
C ALA A 335 4.52 16.59 8.79
N LYS A 336 5.65 15.85 8.80
CA LYS A 336 6.13 15.06 7.65
C LYS A 336 5.73 13.58 7.67
N ALA A 337 5.26 13.06 8.80
CA ALA A 337 4.99 11.64 9.02
C ALA A 337 3.54 11.36 9.45
N ASP A 338 2.83 12.34 10.01
CA ASP A 338 1.46 12.14 10.46
C ASP A 338 0.51 11.90 9.29
N HIS A 339 -0.35 10.91 9.45
CA HIS A 339 -1.34 10.50 8.47
C HIS A 339 -2.70 10.43 9.14
N PHE A 340 -3.45 11.54 9.16
CA PHE A 340 -4.71 11.59 9.90
C PHE A 340 -5.94 11.18 9.04
N ASN A 341 -6.66 10.13 9.42
CA ASN A 341 -8.05 9.90 8.98
C ASN A 341 -8.97 9.98 10.20
N PRO A 342 -10.04 10.80 10.16
CA PRO A 342 -10.87 11.02 11.32
C PRO A 342 -11.93 9.93 11.51
N PHE A 343 -12.35 9.73 12.75
CA PHE A 343 -13.59 9.04 13.12
C PHE A 343 -14.23 9.75 14.32
N VAL A 344 -15.54 9.55 14.50
CA VAL A 344 -16.32 10.23 15.55
C VAL A 344 -16.53 9.30 16.74
N MET A 345 -16.39 9.85 17.96
CA MET A 345 -16.76 9.17 19.20
C MET A 345 -17.67 10.07 20.06
N ASP A 346 -18.48 9.44 20.90
CA ASP A 346 -19.36 10.10 21.88
C ASP A 346 -20.20 11.25 21.29
N GLY A 347 -20.76 11.03 20.10
CA GLY A 347 -21.59 12.01 19.40
C GLY A 347 -20.84 13.28 18.97
N GLY A 348 -19.53 13.20 18.74
CA GLY A 348 -18.70 14.34 18.32
C GLY A 348 -18.00 15.07 19.45
N LYS A 349 -18.13 14.61 20.71
CA LYS A 349 -17.34 15.14 21.84
C LYS A 349 -15.85 14.86 21.66
N TYR A 350 -15.51 13.76 20.99
CA TYR A 350 -14.15 13.40 20.64
C TYR A 350 -14.05 13.08 19.15
N ILE A 351 -12.96 13.51 18.54
CA ILE A 351 -12.58 13.08 17.20
C ILE A 351 -11.34 12.22 17.32
N GLY A 352 -11.48 10.98 16.89
CA GLY A 352 -10.39 10.03 16.78
C GLY A 352 -9.68 10.15 15.44
N TYR A 353 -8.42 9.74 15.39
CA TYR A 353 -7.60 9.66 14.18
C TYR A 353 -6.38 8.77 14.43
N HIS A 354 -5.77 8.23 13.38
CA HIS A 354 -4.46 7.58 13.51
C HIS A 354 -3.31 8.52 13.15
N ARG A 355 -2.15 8.34 13.79
CA ARG A 355 -0.91 9.09 13.53
C ARG A 355 0.33 8.28 13.92
N CYS A 356 1.52 8.75 13.53
CA CYS A 356 2.76 8.08 13.90
C CYS A 356 3.03 8.20 15.41
N LYS A 357 3.55 7.13 16.03
CA LYS A 357 3.94 7.09 17.46
C LYS A 357 5.33 7.68 17.78
N SER A 358 5.89 8.48 16.89
CA SER A 358 7.32 8.86 17.00
C SER A 358 7.67 9.74 18.20
N ASP A 359 6.69 10.40 18.80
CA ASP A 359 6.80 11.17 20.05
C ASP A 359 6.79 10.28 21.30
N LEU A 360 6.32 9.03 21.17
CA LEU A 360 6.42 8.01 22.21
C LEU A 360 7.78 7.29 22.20
N LEU A 361 8.59 7.50 21.16
CA LEU A 361 9.95 6.97 21.09
C LEU A 361 10.88 7.78 22.00
N GLN A 362 11.63 7.08 22.83
CA GLN A 362 12.67 7.66 23.68
C GLN A 362 13.96 7.88 22.89
N HIS A 363 14.82 8.78 23.36
CA HIS A 363 16.11 9.01 22.73
C HIS A 363 16.96 7.73 22.80
N GLY A 364 17.34 7.20 21.65
CA GLY A 364 18.10 5.95 21.54
C GLY A 364 17.25 4.73 21.23
N ASP A 365 15.92 4.89 21.10
CA ASP A 365 15.08 3.89 20.45
C ASP A 365 15.49 3.83 18.97
N ASP A 366 16.30 2.85 18.62
CA ASP A 366 16.46 2.44 17.24
C ASP A 366 15.09 1.96 16.78
N VAL A 367 14.42 2.70 15.88
CA VAL A 367 13.26 2.18 15.16
C VAL A 367 13.80 1.07 14.26
N PRO A 368 13.70 -0.20 14.66
CA PRO A 368 14.44 -1.22 13.95
C PRO A 368 13.75 -1.36 12.59
N ARG A 369 14.54 -1.31 11.50
CA ARG A 369 14.01 -1.70 10.18
C ARG A 369 13.82 -3.21 10.24
N HIS A 370 12.63 -3.63 10.66
CA HIS A 370 12.29 -5.03 10.79
C HIS A 370 12.04 -5.65 9.41
N PHE A 371 12.49 -6.88 9.25
CA PHE A 371 12.02 -7.76 8.20
C PHE A 371 10.80 -8.52 8.75
N LEU A 372 9.64 -8.31 8.15
CA LEU A 372 8.39 -8.92 8.61
C LEU A 372 8.02 -10.06 7.69
N LYS A 373 7.89 -11.27 8.25
CA LYS A 373 7.33 -12.40 7.51
C LYS A 373 5.82 -12.25 7.46
N VAL A 374 5.28 -12.10 6.25
CA VAL A 374 3.84 -11.98 6.00
C VAL A 374 3.28 -13.34 5.60
N GLN A 375 2.06 -13.65 6.02
CA GLN A 375 1.40 -14.87 5.57
C GLN A 375 1.18 -14.86 4.05
N SER A 376 1.61 -15.94 3.40
CA SER A 376 1.42 -16.18 1.97
C SER A 376 0.17 -17.04 1.73
N PRO A 377 -0.61 -16.79 0.66
CA PRO A 377 -1.64 -17.73 0.18
C PRO A 377 -1.03 -18.99 -0.45
N HIS A 378 0.27 -19.02 -0.70
CA HIS A 378 1.02 -20.17 -1.21
C HIS A 378 2.01 -20.68 -0.16
N GLU A 379 1.74 -21.86 0.41
CA GLU A 379 2.55 -22.44 1.50
C GLU A 379 4.01 -22.71 1.13
N ASP A 380 4.31 -22.89 -0.15
CA ASP A 380 5.64 -23.18 -0.68
C ASP A 380 6.48 -21.93 -0.98
N VAL A 381 5.94 -20.73 -0.74
CA VAL A 381 6.58 -19.42 -0.98
C VAL A 381 6.56 -18.57 0.29
N GLY A 382 7.74 -18.23 0.80
CA GLY A 382 7.88 -17.25 1.88
C GLY A 382 7.73 -15.81 1.38
N VAL A 383 7.10 -14.93 2.15
CA VAL A 383 6.92 -13.51 1.79
C VAL A 383 7.45 -12.62 2.92
N PHE A 384 8.40 -11.74 2.59
CA PHE A 384 9.12 -10.90 3.55
C PHE A 384 9.02 -9.43 3.17
N ARG A 385 8.39 -8.64 4.04
CA ARG A 385 8.29 -7.20 3.89
C ARG A 385 9.53 -6.54 4.50
N VAL A 386 10.16 -5.65 3.75
CA VAL A 386 11.41 -4.95 4.10
C VAL A 386 11.18 -3.44 4.02
N SER A 387 11.75 -2.68 4.95
CA SER A 387 11.82 -1.21 4.85
C SER A 387 12.94 -0.76 3.90
N GLY A 388 12.64 0.14 2.97
CA GLY A 388 13.57 0.67 1.96
C GLY A 388 13.31 0.10 0.57
N VAL A 389 14.02 0.60 -0.45
CA VAL A 389 13.70 0.36 -1.86
C VAL A 389 14.85 -0.28 -2.61
N PHE A 390 14.52 -0.98 -3.70
CA PHE A 390 15.47 -1.68 -4.58
C PHE A 390 16.37 -2.69 -3.84
N LEU A 391 15.77 -3.79 -3.42
CA LEU A 391 16.40 -4.85 -2.64
C LEU A 391 17.35 -5.69 -3.51
N THR A 392 18.50 -6.11 -2.96
CA THR A 392 19.40 -7.11 -3.56
C THR A 392 20.01 -8.03 -2.51
N PHE A 393 20.24 -9.29 -2.89
CA PHE A 393 20.86 -10.29 -2.02
C PHE A 393 22.24 -10.73 -2.53
N SER A 394 23.12 -11.10 -1.60
CA SER A 394 24.27 -11.93 -1.94
C SER A 394 23.82 -13.32 -2.40
N LYS A 395 24.66 -14.01 -3.18
CA LYS A 395 24.33 -15.31 -3.79
C LYS A 395 23.88 -16.39 -2.79
N ASP A 396 24.42 -16.35 -1.59
CA ASP A 396 24.10 -17.27 -0.49
C ASP A 396 22.91 -16.80 0.37
N GLY A 397 22.30 -15.66 0.05
CA GLY A 397 21.22 -15.06 0.83
C GLY A 397 21.64 -14.50 2.19
N SER A 398 22.93 -14.53 2.55
CA SER A 398 23.41 -14.12 3.89
C SER A 398 23.42 -12.60 4.09
N LYS A 399 23.28 -11.82 3.01
CA LYS A 399 23.36 -10.36 3.02
C LYS A 399 22.25 -9.77 2.17
N LEU A 400 21.65 -8.71 2.68
CA LEU A 400 20.62 -7.91 2.01
C LEU A 400 21.09 -6.46 1.96
N ALA A 401 21.12 -5.88 0.76
CA ALA A 401 21.37 -4.46 0.56
C ALA A 401 20.17 -3.78 -0.10
N PHE A 402 19.99 -2.50 0.22
CA PHE A 402 18.87 -1.69 -0.27
C PHE A 402 19.19 -0.20 -0.10
N VAL A 403 18.33 0.68 -0.59
CA VAL A 403 18.46 2.14 -0.43
C VAL A 403 17.29 2.68 0.39
N ASP A 404 17.49 3.78 1.11
CA ASP A 404 16.41 4.47 1.81
C ASP A 404 15.41 5.16 0.87
N ASN A 405 14.27 5.60 1.42
CA ASN A 405 13.20 6.22 0.63
C ASN A 405 13.60 7.61 0.09
N GLU A 406 14.66 8.21 0.64
CA GLU A 406 15.24 9.47 0.19
C GLU A 406 16.23 9.31 -0.98
N PHE A 407 16.54 8.07 -1.39
CA PHE A 407 17.55 7.79 -2.42
C PHE A 407 18.92 8.40 -2.08
N LYS A 408 19.33 8.31 -0.81
CA LYS A 408 20.52 8.96 -0.25
C LYS A 408 21.56 7.97 0.25
N ALA A 409 21.14 6.88 0.89
CA ALA A 409 22.07 5.95 1.53
C ALA A 409 21.81 4.49 1.15
N VAL A 410 22.90 3.75 0.98
CA VAL A 410 22.89 2.29 0.83
C VAL A 410 23.02 1.65 2.20
N TRP A 411 22.07 0.78 2.51
CA TRP A 411 21.99 0.02 3.76
C TRP A 411 22.36 -1.44 3.51
N LEU A 412 23.00 -2.06 4.49
CA LEU A 412 23.35 -3.47 4.51
C LEU A 412 22.84 -4.13 5.79
N ALA A 413 22.12 -5.23 5.66
CA ALA A 413 21.79 -6.16 6.72
C ALA A 413 22.54 -7.48 6.50
N ASP A 414 23.33 -7.89 7.50
CA ASP A 414 24.05 -9.16 7.55
C ASP A 414 24.25 -9.60 9.01
N SER A 415 25.12 -10.59 9.26
CA SER A 415 25.43 -11.09 10.61
C SER A 415 26.02 -10.05 11.58
N LYS A 416 26.44 -8.88 11.09
CA LYS A 416 26.93 -7.75 11.91
C LYS A 416 25.83 -6.72 12.22
N GLY A 417 24.60 -6.99 11.80
CA GLY A 417 23.46 -6.09 11.96
C GLY A 417 23.29 -5.10 10.81
N LEU A 418 22.25 -4.28 10.93
CA LEU A 418 21.86 -3.28 9.94
C LEU A 418 22.75 -2.04 10.06
N ARG A 419 23.32 -1.58 8.94
CA ARG A 419 24.16 -0.36 8.90
C ARG A 419 24.14 0.32 7.54
N VAL A 420 24.39 1.63 7.55
CA VAL A 420 24.73 2.39 6.33
C VAL A 420 26.14 2.02 5.90
N VAL A 421 26.30 1.66 4.62
CA VAL A 421 27.60 1.31 4.03
C VAL A 421 28.13 2.36 3.06
N PHE A 422 27.24 3.21 2.54
CA PHE A 422 27.55 4.35 1.68
C PHE A 422 26.43 5.40 1.74
N GLU A 423 26.78 6.69 1.69
CA GLU A 423 25.83 7.81 1.75
C GLU A 423 26.30 8.98 0.86
N THR A 424 25.37 9.62 0.16
CA THR A 424 25.62 10.79 -0.68
C THR A 424 25.41 12.12 0.06
N ASN A 425 25.94 13.22 -0.48
CA ASN A 425 25.82 14.57 0.10
C ASN A 425 24.40 15.19 0.02
N GLY A 426 23.40 14.45 -0.48
CA GLY A 426 22.02 14.90 -0.64
C GLY A 426 21.09 13.76 -1.12
N PRO A 427 19.76 13.95 -1.01
CA PRO A 427 18.78 12.97 -1.48
C PRO A 427 18.77 12.86 -3.01
N ASP A 428 17.96 11.94 -3.54
CA ASP A 428 17.75 11.75 -5.00
C ASP A 428 19.06 11.58 -5.79
N SER A 429 19.99 10.79 -5.25
CA SER A 429 21.37 10.73 -5.77
C SER A 429 21.90 9.30 -5.97
N ILE A 430 21.30 8.30 -5.32
CA ILE A 430 21.72 6.90 -5.42
C ILE A 430 20.54 5.96 -5.33
N PHE A 431 20.48 4.92 -6.18
CA PHE A 431 19.41 3.92 -6.14
C PHE A 431 19.82 2.62 -6.85
N SER A 432 18.94 1.61 -6.81
CA SER A 432 19.11 0.32 -7.49
C SER A 432 20.43 -0.41 -7.20
N PRO A 433 20.77 -0.69 -5.92
CA PRO A 433 21.93 -1.49 -5.59
C PRO A 433 21.75 -2.93 -6.10
N VAL A 434 22.80 -3.51 -6.69
CA VAL A 434 22.84 -4.93 -7.06
C VAL A 434 24.15 -5.56 -6.64
N TRP A 435 24.05 -6.70 -5.97
CA TRP A 435 25.17 -7.45 -5.45
C TRP A 435 25.87 -8.28 -6.53
N ASN A 436 27.20 -8.17 -6.63
CA ASN A 436 28.02 -9.06 -7.46
C ASN A 436 27.91 -10.52 -6.96
N GLN A 437 27.42 -11.46 -7.78
CA GLN A 437 27.12 -12.81 -7.30
C GLN A 437 28.34 -13.67 -6.90
N LYS A 438 29.58 -13.14 -6.99
CA LYS A 438 30.81 -13.79 -6.52
C LYS A 438 31.70 -12.93 -5.61
N LYS A 439 31.66 -11.60 -5.76
CA LYS A 439 32.56 -10.67 -5.04
C LYS A 439 31.77 -9.81 -4.04
N ASP A 440 32.47 -9.25 -3.05
CA ASP A 440 31.90 -8.29 -2.10
C ASP A 440 31.84 -6.88 -2.74
N ILE A 441 31.05 -6.75 -3.81
CA ILE A 441 30.90 -5.51 -4.58
C ILE A 441 29.41 -5.24 -4.80
N LEU A 442 28.96 -4.02 -4.51
CA LEU A 442 27.65 -3.51 -4.91
C LEU A 442 27.79 -2.61 -6.14
N TYR A 443 26.99 -2.88 -7.16
CA TYR A 443 26.75 -1.94 -8.25
C TYR A 443 25.59 -1.02 -7.89
N VAL A 444 25.73 0.28 -8.10
CA VAL A 444 24.70 1.28 -7.77
C VAL A 444 24.51 2.25 -8.92
N CYS A 445 23.29 2.77 -9.09
CA CYS A 445 23.01 3.87 -10.00
C CYS A 445 23.22 5.19 -9.24
N MET A 446 24.01 6.12 -9.79
CA MET A 446 24.23 7.44 -9.23
C MET A 446 23.75 8.54 -10.20
N GLY A 447 23.08 9.55 -9.65
CA GLY A 447 22.41 10.63 -10.38
C GLY A 447 20.92 10.73 -10.03
N PRO A 448 20.19 11.71 -10.60
CA PRO A 448 18.81 12.00 -10.23
C PRO A 448 17.86 10.89 -10.68
N SER A 449 17.13 10.32 -9.73
CA SER A 449 16.23 9.19 -9.99
C SER A 449 15.09 9.61 -10.93
N PHE A 450 14.69 8.68 -11.80
CA PHE A 450 13.54 8.80 -12.71
C PHE A 450 13.55 9.99 -13.71
N LYS A 451 14.66 10.72 -13.85
CA LYS A 451 14.81 11.78 -14.85
C LYS A 451 15.38 11.23 -16.15
N ALA A 452 14.51 10.97 -17.13
CA ALA A 452 14.87 10.29 -18.37
C ALA A 452 15.94 11.02 -19.21
N ASN A 453 16.01 12.35 -19.11
CA ASN A 453 16.93 13.19 -19.90
C ASN A 453 18.23 13.52 -19.14
N GLU A 454 18.36 13.07 -17.90
CA GLU A 454 19.55 13.29 -17.08
C GLU A 454 20.51 12.11 -17.22
N THR A 455 21.79 12.40 -17.01
CA THR A 455 22.83 11.36 -16.97
C THR A 455 22.65 10.50 -15.72
N LEU A 456 22.69 9.18 -15.91
CA LEU A 456 22.74 8.20 -14.84
C LEU A 456 23.92 7.27 -15.06
N GLU A 457 24.70 7.10 -14.00
CA GLU A 457 25.98 6.41 -14.03
C GLU A 457 25.94 5.17 -13.15
N ILE A 458 26.57 4.08 -13.61
CA ILE A 458 26.72 2.88 -12.80
C ILE A 458 28.08 2.92 -12.12
N HIS A 459 28.10 2.77 -10.80
CA HIS A 459 29.31 2.73 -9.99
C HIS A 459 29.45 1.40 -9.25
N ALA A 460 30.68 0.95 -9.02
CA ALA A 460 31.00 -0.16 -8.12
C ALA A 460 31.45 0.37 -6.75
N ILE A 461 30.86 -0.16 -5.69
CA ILE A 461 31.28 0.02 -4.29
C ILE A 461 31.88 -1.30 -3.82
N PRO A 462 33.22 -1.41 -3.69
CA PRO A 462 33.87 -2.62 -3.20
C PRO A 462 33.86 -2.72 -1.67
N ASP A 463 34.17 -3.92 -1.17
CA ASP A 463 34.40 -4.23 0.25
C ASP A 463 33.25 -3.77 1.17
N VAL A 464 32.01 -3.96 0.69
CA VAL A 464 30.78 -3.50 1.34
C VAL A 464 30.59 -4.16 2.71
N SER A 465 30.94 -5.45 2.82
CA SER A 465 30.80 -6.24 4.04
C SER A 465 31.88 -5.92 5.08
N SER A 466 32.95 -5.20 4.70
CA SER A 466 34.03 -4.82 5.61
C SER A 466 33.55 -3.91 6.75
N ALA A 467 34.09 -4.13 7.95
CA ALA A 467 33.80 -3.29 9.12
C ALA A 467 34.56 -1.95 9.09
N ALA A 468 35.58 -1.82 8.23
CA ALA A 468 36.33 -0.58 8.11
C ALA A 468 35.44 0.52 7.51
N ARG A 469 35.21 1.59 8.28
CA ARG A 469 34.56 2.84 7.83
C ARG A 469 35.41 3.65 6.85
N ALA A 470 36.37 3.03 6.15
CA ALA A 470 37.13 3.73 5.13
C ALA A 470 36.13 4.38 4.16
N ARG A 471 36.41 5.61 3.72
CA ARG A 471 35.63 6.25 2.65
C ARG A 471 35.69 5.30 1.45
N ARG A 472 34.62 4.54 1.24
CA ARG A 472 34.46 3.71 0.05
C ARG A 472 34.26 4.68 -1.09
N GLU A 473 35.25 4.79 -1.97
CA GLU A 473 35.12 5.61 -3.18
C GLU A 473 34.44 4.76 -4.25
N PRO A 474 33.21 5.11 -4.68
CA PRO A 474 32.56 4.39 -5.76
C PRO A 474 33.36 4.59 -7.04
N ARG A 475 33.64 3.51 -7.75
CA ARG A 475 34.31 3.57 -9.05
C ARG A 475 33.28 3.62 -10.17
N LEU A 476 33.33 4.67 -10.99
CA LEU A 476 32.52 4.79 -12.20
C LEU A 476 32.84 3.65 -13.18
N LEU A 477 31.79 3.00 -13.73
CA LEU A 477 31.91 1.89 -14.68
C LEU A 477 31.42 2.22 -16.09
N THR A 478 30.56 3.21 -16.25
CA THR A 478 29.94 3.56 -17.54
C THR A 478 30.54 4.83 -18.13
N LYS A 479 30.57 4.93 -19.46
CA LYS A 479 31.06 6.12 -20.18
C LYS A 479 29.93 6.85 -20.92
N GLY A 480 30.08 8.17 -21.04
CA GLY A 480 29.18 9.03 -21.82
C GLY A 480 28.01 9.58 -21.01
N LYS A 481 27.32 10.57 -21.59
CA LYS A 481 26.17 11.27 -20.96
C LYS A 481 24.86 10.56 -21.28
N PHE A 482 24.72 9.34 -20.79
CA PHE A 482 23.54 8.49 -21.01
C PHE A 482 22.83 8.16 -19.71
N ASN A 483 21.58 7.69 -19.81
CA ASN A 483 20.84 7.14 -18.69
C ASN A 483 21.15 5.64 -18.57
N ASN A 484 22.23 5.28 -17.86
CA ASN A 484 22.60 3.89 -17.59
C ASN A 484 22.06 3.48 -16.21
N ALA A 485 21.22 2.45 -16.13
CA ALA A 485 20.60 2.08 -14.86
C ALA A 485 20.17 0.60 -14.78
N PHE A 486 19.69 0.22 -13.59
CA PHE A 486 19.19 -1.12 -13.26
C PHE A 486 20.15 -2.23 -13.68
N PRO A 487 21.43 -2.20 -13.23
CA PRO A 487 22.38 -3.25 -13.54
C PRO A 487 21.96 -4.56 -12.87
N PHE A 488 22.28 -5.71 -13.46
CA PHE A 488 22.22 -6.99 -12.77
C PHE A 488 23.33 -7.91 -13.25
N THR A 489 24.06 -8.50 -12.31
CA THR A 489 25.24 -9.30 -12.62
C THR A 489 24.88 -10.75 -12.97
N ASN A 490 25.73 -11.41 -13.75
CA ASN A 490 25.59 -12.82 -14.04
C ASN A 490 26.02 -13.72 -12.84
N PRO A 491 25.66 -15.02 -12.81
CA PRO A 491 25.94 -15.92 -11.70
C PRO A 491 27.43 -16.15 -11.36
N ASP A 492 28.33 -15.85 -12.31
CA ASP A 492 29.79 -15.90 -12.14
C ASP A 492 30.40 -14.54 -11.74
N GLY A 493 29.61 -13.46 -11.71
CA GLY A 493 30.04 -12.13 -11.30
C GLY A 493 30.99 -11.42 -12.26
N THR A 494 31.24 -11.93 -13.47
CA THR A 494 32.19 -11.33 -14.43
C THR A 494 31.52 -10.32 -15.37
N LYS A 495 30.19 -10.37 -15.52
CA LYS A 495 29.41 -9.49 -16.40
C LYS A 495 28.22 -8.87 -15.66
N PHE A 496 27.66 -7.81 -16.23
CA PHE A 496 26.32 -7.35 -15.84
C PHE A 496 25.51 -6.87 -17.04
N VAL A 497 24.22 -7.15 -17.02
CA VAL A 497 23.24 -6.53 -17.92
C VAL A 497 22.80 -5.20 -17.34
N PHE A 498 22.52 -4.20 -18.16
CA PHE A 498 21.97 -2.90 -17.73
C PHE A 498 21.16 -2.27 -18.87
N ARG A 499 20.30 -1.29 -18.54
CA ARG A 499 19.64 -0.49 -19.58
C ARG A 499 20.47 0.75 -19.92
N SER A 500 20.40 1.23 -21.16
CA SER A 500 21.05 2.48 -21.60
C SER A 500 20.24 3.22 -22.66
N THR A 501 20.36 4.55 -22.69
CA THR A 501 19.81 5.43 -23.75
C THR A 501 20.77 5.68 -24.91
N ARG A 502 21.94 5.03 -24.93
CA ARG A 502 23.01 5.33 -25.90
C ARG A 502 22.61 5.26 -27.38
N ASP A 503 21.72 4.34 -27.72
CA ASP A 503 21.17 4.17 -29.07
C ASP A 503 19.68 4.56 -29.15
N GLY A 504 19.22 5.42 -28.23
CA GLY A 504 17.81 5.74 -28.03
C GLY A 504 17.26 6.88 -28.88
N GLY A 505 18.11 7.56 -29.65
CA GLY A 505 17.78 8.74 -30.45
C GLY A 505 17.19 9.89 -29.62
N ASP A 506 16.51 10.83 -30.30
CA ASP A 506 15.95 12.04 -29.67
C ASP A 506 14.88 11.74 -28.61
N LYS A 507 14.27 10.56 -28.66
CA LYS A 507 13.25 10.10 -27.70
C LYS A 507 13.83 9.38 -26.49
N ASN A 508 15.16 9.22 -26.40
CA ASN A 508 15.83 8.54 -25.29
C ASN A 508 15.21 7.14 -25.01
N TYR A 509 14.96 6.37 -26.08
CA TYR A 509 14.58 4.97 -25.96
C TYR A 509 15.64 4.20 -25.17
N LYS A 510 15.22 3.17 -24.43
CA LYS A 510 16.10 2.44 -23.52
C LYS A 510 16.16 0.99 -23.98
N ASN A 511 17.36 0.51 -24.27
CA ASN A 511 17.59 -0.89 -24.60
C ASN A 511 18.57 -1.51 -23.60
N LEU A 512 18.69 -2.83 -23.65
CA LEU A 512 19.58 -3.60 -22.77
C LEU A 512 20.95 -3.80 -23.42
N TYR A 513 21.97 -3.77 -22.57
CA TYR A 513 23.37 -3.96 -22.91
C TYR A 513 24.03 -4.86 -21.87
N ILE A 514 25.08 -5.56 -22.26
CA ILE A 514 25.90 -6.39 -21.40
C ILE A 514 27.28 -5.72 -21.29
N MET A 515 27.67 -5.38 -20.06
CA MET A 515 29.05 -5.07 -19.73
C MET A 515 29.83 -6.39 -19.63
N GLU A 516 30.83 -6.56 -20.48
CA GLU A 516 31.63 -7.79 -20.56
C GLU A 516 32.70 -7.89 -19.46
N ASP A 517 33.04 -6.76 -18.82
CA ASP A 517 33.91 -6.68 -17.65
C ASP A 517 33.22 -5.91 -16.53
N ALA A 518 32.58 -6.65 -15.63
CA ALA A 518 31.84 -6.11 -14.50
C ALA A 518 32.74 -5.48 -13.42
N GLU A 519 34.04 -5.79 -13.42
CA GLU A 519 34.95 -5.23 -12.44
C GLU A 519 35.36 -3.84 -12.88
N PHE A 520 35.97 -3.69 -14.06
CA PHE A 520 36.57 -2.43 -14.49
C PHE A 520 35.67 -1.54 -15.35
N GLY A 521 34.60 -2.11 -15.93
CA GLY A 521 33.66 -1.39 -16.77
C GLY A 521 34.27 -0.77 -18.03
N GLU A 522 33.52 0.10 -18.70
CA GLU A 522 33.96 0.88 -19.87
C GLU A 522 35.16 1.80 -19.53
N ILE A 523 35.23 2.29 -18.29
CA ILE A 523 36.30 3.18 -17.83
C ILE A 523 37.66 2.47 -17.82
N GLY A 524 37.69 1.18 -17.46
CA GLY A 524 38.90 0.37 -17.53
C GLY A 524 39.16 -0.29 -18.88
N GLY A 525 38.42 0.08 -19.93
CA GLY A 525 38.57 -0.48 -21.28
C GLY A 525 37.74 -1.75 -21.54
N GLY A 526 36.80 -2.09 -20.66
CA GLY A 526 35.85 -3.17 -20.87
C GLY A 526 34.91 -2.90 -22.05
N ASN A 527 34.51 -3.98 -22.73
CA ASN A 527 33.59 -3.92 -23.86
C ASN A 527 32.12 -3.93 -23.41
N VAL A 528 31.25 -3.29 -24.20
CA VAL A 528 29.80 -3.36 -24.03
C VAL A 528 29.14 -3.92 -25.28
N ALA A 529 28.35 -4.97 -25.12
CA ALA A 529 27.56 -5.58 -26.18
C ALA A 529 26.09 -5.16 -26.07
N ARG A 530 25.49 -4.69 -27.18
CA ARG A 530 24.04 -4.44 -27.24
C ARG A 530 23.27 -5.76 -27.26
N LEU A 531 22.27 -5.89 -26.42
CA LEU A 531 21.44 -7.09 -26.28
C LEU A 531 20.08 -6.94 -26.95
N THR A 532 19.43 -5.78 -26.79
CA THR A 532 18.15 -5.46 -27.45
C THR A 532 18.24 -4.19 -28.28
N GLU A 533 17.31 -4.03 -29.23
CA GLU A 533 17.20 -2.86 -30.10
C GLU A 533 15.74 -2.54 -30.36
N GLY A 534 15.42 -1.26 -30.60
CA GLY A 534 14.07 -0.84 -30.97
C GLY A 534 13.59 0.41 -30.23
N ASN A 535 12.46 0.94 -30.71
CA ASN A 535 11.87 2.21 -30.27
C ASN A 535 10.93 2.04 -29.07
N TRP A 536 11.46 1.45 -28.00
CA TRP A 536 10.73 1.15 -26.76
C TRP A 536 11.64 1.31 -25.54
N ILE A 537 11.12 0.96 -24.37
CA ILE A 537 11.82 0.97 -23.09
C ILE A 537 11.93 -0.46 -22.59
N ASP A 538 13.15 -1.00 -22.56
CA ASP A 538 13.52 -2.20 -21.83
C ASP A 538 14.15 -1.80 -20.48
N THR A 539 13.75 -2.43 -19.38
CA THR A 539 14.19 -2.05 -18.02
C THR A 539 14.03 -3.21 -17.03
N GLN A 540 14.53 -3.04 -15.79
CA GLN A 540 14.38 -4.01 -14.69
C GLN A 540 14.83 -5.42 -15.11
N CYS A 541 16.02 -5.52 -15.71
CA CYS A 541 16.55 -6.76 -16.24
C CYS A 541 17.28 -7.57 -15.16
N GLN A 542 17.20 -8.90 -15.21
CA GLN A 542 17.95 -9.82 -14.35
C GLN A 542 18.46 -11.04 -15.11
N TRP A 543 19.63 -11.51 -14.72
CA TRP A 543 20.15 -12.79 -15.19
C TRP A 543 19.46 -13.95 -14.48
N SER A 544 19.21 -15.01 -15.24
CA SER A 544 18.80 -16.31 -14.71
C SER A 544 19.90 -16.92 -13.82
N PRO A 545 19.54 -17.75 -12.82
CA PRO A 545 20.53 -18.41 -11.95
C PRO A 545 21.53 -19.31 -12.70
N ASN A 546 21.14 -19.86 -13.86
CA ASN A 546 22.02 -20.65 -14.73
C ASN A 546 22.82 -19.80 -15.74
N GLY A 547 22.40 -18.56 -15.96
CA GLY A 547 23.04 -17.57 -16.80
C GLY A 547 22.84 -17.69 -18.31
N ASN A 548 21.87 -18.48 -18.77
CA ASN A 548 21.60 -18.57 -20.21
C ASN A 548 20.55 -17.55 -20.67
N LEU A 549 19.73 -17.07 -19.72
CA LEU A 549 18.60 -16.19 -19.98
C LEU A 549 18.70 -14.88 -19.19
N ILE A 550 18.09 -13.84 -19.74
CA ILE A 550 17.81 -12.56 -19.06
C ILE A 550 16.30 -12.33 -19.09
N VAL A 551 15.71 -12.07 -17.92
CA VAL A 551 14.32 -11.58 -17.81
C VAL A 551 14.32 -10.06 -17.75
N PHE A 552 13.33 -9.40 -18.34
CA PHE A 552 13.22 -7.94 -18.31
C PHE A 552 11.78 -7.48 -18.56
N ALA A 553 11.49 -6.24 -18.16
CA ALA A 553 10.24 -5.58 -18.48
C ALA A 553 10.38 -4.71 -19.74
N SER A 554 9.39 -4.74 -20.63
CA SER A 554 9.38 -3.93 -21.86
C SER A 554 7.99 -3.43 -22.24
N ASN A 555 7.92 -2.19 -22.72
CA ASN A 555 6.69 -1.60 -23.27
C ASN A 555 6.57 -1.75 -24.81
N ARG A 556 7.34 -2.65 -25.42
CA ARG A 556 7.36 -2.87 -26.87
C ARG A 556 6.01 -3.27 -27.48
N ASP A 557 5.16 -3.92 -26.70
CA ASP A 557 3.83 -4.39 -27.12
C ASP A 557 2.70 -3.49 -26.59
N LYS A 558 3.02 -2.25 -26.21
CA LYS A 558 2.00 -1.30 -25.76
C LYS A 558 0.95 -1.05 -26.86
N PRO A 559 -0.33 -0.86 -26.50
CA PRO A 559 -1.39 -0.47 -27.43
C PRO A 559 -1.03 0.73 -28.30
N ALA A 560 -1.50 0.75 -29.55
CA ALA A 560 -1.26 1.87 -30.47
C ALA A 560 -1.89 3.19 -29.98
N ASP A 561 -2.98 3.10 -29.23
CA ASP A 561 -3.69 4.21 -28.60
C ASP A 561 -3.20 4.54 -27.18
N ALA A 562 -2.16 3.85 -26.70
CA ALA A 562 -1.55 4.17 -25.42
C ALA A 562 -1.05 5.63 -25.41
N PRO A 563 -1.36 6.44 -24.38
CA PRO A 563 -0.89 7.81 -24.29
C PRO A 563 0.64 7.88 -24.37
N GLU A 564 1.19 8.92 -25.01
CA GLU A 564 2.66 9.04 -25.12
C GLU A 564 3.32 9.24 -23.75
N ARG A 565 2.62 9.92 -22.84
CA ARG A 565 3.05 10.17 -21.45
C ARG A 565 1.86 10.11 -20.49
N ASP A 566 2.14 9.71 -19.26
CA ASP A 566 1.24 9.79 -18.11
C ASP A 566 1.88 10.73 -17.06
N HIS A 567 1.29 11.91 -16.86
CA HIS A 567 1.84 12.98 -16.02
C HIS A 567 3.34 13.29 -16.27
N GLY A 568 3.77 13.25 -17.53
CA GLY A 568 5.17 13.49 -17.92
C GLY A 568 6.10 12.26 -17.82
N LEU A 569 5.61 11.13 -17.33
CA LEU A 569 6.30 9.85 -17.24
C LEU A 569 5.85 8.90 -18.36
N ASP A 570 6.55 7.78 -18.54
CA ASP A 570 6.10 6.75 -19.49
C ASP A 570 4.80 6.09 -18.96
N PRO A 571 3.83 5.80 -19.85
CA PRO A 571 2.49 5.34 -19.47
C PRO A 571 2.41 3.92 -18.91
N GLY A 572 3.53 3.17 -18.87
CA GLY A 572 3.62 2.02 -17.99
C GLY A 572 3.12 0.67 -18.53
N TYR A 573 2.77 0.55 -19.82
CA TYR A 573 2.37 -0.71 -20.47
C TYR A 573 3.49 -1.76 -20.59
N PHE A 574 4.13 -2.13 -19.48
CA PHE A 574 5.22 -3.09 -19.42
C PHE A 574 4.68 -4.52 -19.38
N ALA A 575 5.16 -5.33 -20.30
CA ALA A 575 5.09 -6.78 -20.28
C ALA A 575 6.44 -7.36 -19.83
N VAL A 576 6.46 -8.63 -19.42
CA VAL A 576 7.69 -9.33 -19.04
C VAL A 576 8.15 -10.24 -20.17
N TYR A 577 9.44 -10.21 -20.46
CA TYR A 577 10.07 -10.94 -21.55
C TYR A 577 11.28 -11.71 -21.03
N LEU A 578 11.62 -12.77 -21.74
CA LEU A 578 12.88 -13.48 -21.64
C LEU A 578 13.67 -13.27 -22.92
N THR A 579 15.00 -13.16 -22.78
CA THR A 579 15.92 -13.23 -23.90
C THR A 579 17.06 -14.19 -23.62
N ASN A 580 17.48 -14.90 -24.66
CA ASN A 580 18.66 -15.73 -24.62
C ASN A 580 19.93 -14.88 -24.79
N VAL A 581 20.91 -15.07 -23.92
CA VAL A 581 22.15 -14.27 -23.92
C VAL A 581 22.99 -14.47 -25.18
N THR A 582 22.97 -15.67 -25.77
CA THR A 582 23.84 -16.04 -26.91
C THR A 582 23.20 -15.73 -28.25
N ASP A 583 22.00 -16.25 -28.52
CA ASP A 583 21.33 -16.08 -29.82
C ASP A 583 20.41 -14.85 -29.90
N ARG A 584 20.17 -14.18 -28.76
CA ARG A 584 19.35 -12.97 -28.62
C ARG A 584 17.89 -13.14 -29.05
N SER A 585 17.40 -14.38 -29.13
CA SER A 585 15.96 -14.65 -29.23
C SER A 585 15.22 -14.03 -28.06
N VAL A 586 13.99 -13.59 -28.29
CA VAL A 586 13.13 -12.94 -27.28
C VAL A 586 11.74 -13.55 -27.32
N VAL A 587 11.22 -13.91 -26.15
CA VAL A 587 9.84 -14.36 -25.96
C VAL A 587 9.16 -13.50 -24.90
N ARG A 588 7.89 -13.17 -25.11
CA ARG A 588 7.05 -12.52 -24.09
C ARG A 588 6.52 -13.59 -23.13
N VAL A 589 6.81 -13.44 -21.85
CA VAL A 589 6.36 -14.36 -20.80
C VAL A 589 5.02 -13.95 -20.24
N VAL A 590 4.87 -12.67 -19.89
CA VAL A 590 3.62 -12.14 -19.31
C VAL A 590 3.20 -10.92 -20.10
N ARG A 591 1.94 -10.89 -20.54
CA ARG A 591 1.36 -9.80 -21.35
C ARG A 591 1.12 -8.51 -20.57
N SER A 592 1.06 -7.41 -21.32
CA SER A 592 0.55 -6.10 -20.91
C SER A 592 -0.16 -5.49 -22.12
N GLY A 593 -1.49 -5.35 -22.07
CA GLY A 593 -2.29 -4.89 -23.22
C GLY A 593 -3.67 -5.54 -23.32
N TYR A 594 -4.49 -5.16 -24.31
CA TYR A 594 -5.97 -5.32 -24.42
C TYR A 594 -6.72 -6.53 -23.80
N ASP A 595 -6.10 -7.70 -23.65
CA ASP A 595 -6.65 -8.88 -22.97
C ASP A 595 -6.23 -8.96 -21.48
N LEU A 596 -5.08 -8.40 -21.15
CA LEU A 596 -4.40 -8.34 -19.87
C LEU A 596 -3.87 -6.93 -19.60
N SER A 597 -4.76 -5.96 -19.47
CA SER A 597 -4.44 -4.53 -19.37
C SER A 597 -3.72 -4.14 -18.08
N GLY A 598 -2.75 -4.89 -17.57
CA GLY A 598 -1.99 -4.56 -16.38
C GLY A 598 -0.58 -4.10 -16.72
N HIS A 599 0.02 -3.40 -15.78
CA HIS A 599 1.40 -3.01 -15.84
C HIS A 599 2.24 -4.08 -15.12
N VAL A 600 2.95 -4.91 -15.86
CA VAL A 600 3.71 -6.05 -15.32
C VAL A 600 5.19 -5.70 -15.31
N ASN A 601 5.80 -5.61 -14.13
CA ASN A 601 7.15 -5.11 -13.99
C ASN A 601 7.91 -5.81 -12.85
N HIS A 602 9.14 -5.37 -12.59
CA HIS A 602 10.04 -5.91 -11.56
C HIS A 602 10.20 -7.44 -11.62
N PRO A 603 10.48 -8.02 -12.80
CA PRO A 603 10.64 -9.46 -12.89
C PRO A 603 11.89 -9.94 -12.15
N VAL A 604 11.75 -10.98 -11.34
CA VAL A 604 12.82 -11.61 -10.56
C VAL A 604 12.72 -13.12 -10.72
N PHE A 605 13.82 -13.80 -11.03
CA PHE A 605 13.82 -15.27 -11.06
C PHE A 605 13.73 -15.86 -9.65
N SER A 606 13.03 -16.98 -9.50
CA SER A 606 13.21 -17.84 -8.33
C SER A 606 14.64 -18.39 -8.28
N PRO A 607 15.17 -18.73 -7.08
CA PRO A 607 16.53 -19.26 -6.95
C PRO A 607 16.81 -20.53 -7.78
N ASP A 608 15.80 -21.35 -8.03
CA ASP A 608 15.88 -22.56 -8.86
C ASP A 608 15.77 -22.28 -10.37
N GLY A 609 15.48 -21.04 -10.77
CA GLY A 609 15.31 -20.63 -12.17
C GLY A 609 14.04 -21.15 -12.86
N ARG A 610 13.10 -21.72 -12.11
CA ARG A 610 11.87 -22.32 -12.66
C ARG A 610 10.65 -21.41 -12.60
N SER A 611 10.78 -20.22 -12.02
CA SER A 611 9.69 -19.27 -11.84
C SER A 611 10.18 -17.85 -11.97
N ILE A 612 9.26 -16.93 -12.26
CA ILE A 612 9.48 -15.49 -12.24
C ILE A 612 8.43 -14.87 -11.32
N ALA A 613 8.88 -14.10 -10.33
CA ALA A 613 8.04 -13.19 -9.57
C ALA A 613 7.95 -11.84 -10.30
N VAL A 614 6.77 -11.22 -10.30
CA VAL A 614 6.51 -9.91 -10.92
C VAL A 614 5.65 -9.07 -9.99
N MET A 615 5.79 -7.76 -10.08
CA MET A 615 4.86 -6.81 -9.49
C MET A 615 3.87 -6.37 -10.56
N SER A 616 2.57 -6.44 -10.26
CA SER A 616 1.55 -6.01 -11.21
C SER A 616 0.27 -5.49 -10.55
N ASP A 617 -0.51 -4.73 -11.31
CA ASP A 617 -1.83 -4.23 -10.93
C ASP A 617 -2.95 -5.16 -11.46
N LEU A 618 -2.61 -6.42 -11.76
CA LEU A 618 -3.55 -7.41 -12.26
C LEU A 618 -4.65 -7.78 -11.27
N ALA A 619 -4.50 -7.44 -9.98
CA ALA A 619 -5.52 -7.63 -8.96
C ALA A 619 -6.34 -6.35 -8.67
N ALA A 620 -6.11 -5.25 -9.40
CA ALA A 620 -6.78 -3.96 -9.15
C ALA A 620 -6.63 -3.49 -7.68
N VAL A 621 -7.68 -2.93 -7.09
CA VAL A 621 -7.68 -2.47 -5.69
C VAL A 621 -8.00 -3.66 -4.78
N SER A 622 -7.05 -4.03 -3.92
CA SER A 622 -7.18 -5.16 -2.98
C SER A 622 -7.98 -4.77 -1.72
N ALA A 623 -7.48 -3.80 -0.96
CA ALA A 623 -8.17 -3.16 0.16
C ALA A 623 -8.21 -1.63 -0.02
N ASP A 624 -8.90 -0.91 0.88
CA ASP A 624 -9.06 0.55 0.76
C ASP A 624 -7.68 1.24 0.79
N PRO A 625 -7.26 1.95 -0.28
CA PRO A 625 -5.94 2.54 -0.30
C PRO A 625 -5.86 3.66 0.73
N MET A 626 -4.92 3.53 1.67
CA MET A 626 -4.60 4.57 2.62
C MET A 626 -4.10 5.81 1.86
N SER A 627 -4.88 6.90 1.88
CA SER A 627 -4.58 8.15 1.15
C SER A 627 -3.31 8.84 1.67
N LEU A 628 -2.13 8.51 1.15
CA LEU A 628 -0.88 9.04 1.68
C LEU A 628 -0.56 10.45 1.13
N PRO A 629 -0.18 11.40 2.00
CA PRO A 629 -0.08 12.82 1.64
C PRO A 629 1.19 13.23 0.85
N THR A 630 2.10 12.31 0.48
CA THR A 630 3.51 12.71 0.32
C THR A 630 4.15 12.57 -1.06
N PHE A 631 3.48 12.12 -2.14
CA PHE A 631 4.21 11.97 -3.42
C PHE A 631 3.41 12.22 -4.69
N LEU A 632 3.99 13.06 -5.58
CA LEU A 632 3.75 12.98 -7.02
C LEU A 632 4.34 11.65 -7.52
N HIS A 633 3.48 10.67 -7.81
CA HIS A 633 3.79 9.44 -8.56
C HIS A 633 5.19 8.83 -8.27
N SER A 634 5.40 8.25 -7.08
CA SER A 634 6.58 7.40 -6.91
C SER A 634 6.41 6.11 -7.70
N VAL A 635 7.54 5.60 -8.21
CA VAL A 635 7.77 4.23 -8.71
C VAL A 635 6.53 3.37 -8.88
N ARG A 636 5.73 3.62 -9.92
CA ARG A 636 4.79 2.66 -10.54
C ARG A 636 4.42 1.47 -9.62
N PRO A 637 3.69 1.73 -8.52
CA PRO A 637 3.50 0.74 -7.48
C PRO A 637 2.44 -0.20 -8.00
N TYR A 638 2.89 -1.26 -8.66
CA TYR A 638 1.99 -2.32 -9.08
C TYR A 638 1.84 -3.25 -7.89
N GLY A 639 0.66 -3.20 -7.28
CA GLY A 639 0.53 -3.50 -5.87
C GLY A 639 0.78 -4.96 -5.51
N ASP A 640 0.38 -5.87 -6.37
CA ASP A 640 0.34 -7.26 -5.99
C ASP A 640 1.53 -8.03 -6.56
N ILE A 641 2.04 -8.95 -5.75
CA ILE A 641 3.12 -9.85 -6.16
C ILE A 641 2.47 -11.05 -6.85
N PHE A 642 2.89 -11.33 -8.07
CA PHE A 642 2.50 -12.54 -8.78
C PHE A 642 3.70 -13.41 -9.13
N THR A 643 3.47 -14.70 -9.28
CA THR A 643 4.47 -15.65 -9.81
C THR A 643 3.95 -16.34 -11.06
N VAL A 644 4.87 -16.68 -11.95
CA VAL A 644 4.65 -17.51 -13.14
C VAL A 644 5.71 -18.60 -13.21
N ASP A 645 5.32 -19.81 -13.56
CA ASP A 645 6.23 -20.94 -13.72
C ASP A 645 6.75 -20.97 -15.15
N ILE A 646 8.04 -21.22 -15.34
CA ILE A 646 8.69 -21.24 -16.65
C ILE A 646 9.46 -22.55 -16.87
N GLY A 647 9.56 -22.97 -18.13
CA GLY A 647 10.47 -24.00 -18.58
C GLY A 647 11.78 -23.35 -19.06
N PRO A 648 12.85 -23.29 -18.23
CA PRO A 648 14.07 -22.57 -18.58
C PRO A 648 14.82 -23.14 -19.80
N ASP A 649 14.54 -24.39 -20.17
CA ASP A 649 15.20 -25.10 -21.27
C ASP A 649 14.49 -24.94 -22.62
N ASP A 650 13.29 -24.34 -22.65
CA ASP A 650 12.48 -24.19 -23.86
C ASP A 650 11.79 -22.82 -23.87
N MET A 651 12.41 -21.87 -24.60
CA MET A 651 11.95 -20.50 -24.70
C MET A 651 10.51 -20.38 -25.24
N GLU A 652 10.12 -21.20 -26.22
CA GLU A 652 8.80 -21.09 -26.85
C GLU A 652 7.68 -21.54 -25.91
N LYS A 653 7.94 -22.51 -25.03
CA LYS A 653 6.97 -22.91 -23.99
C LYS A 653 6.67 -21.81 -22.98
N ASN A 654 7.52 -20.79 -22.90
CA ASN A 654 7.34 -19.67 -21.96
C ASN A 654 6.48 -18.54 -22.53
N LYS A 655 5.87 -18.73 -23.70
CA LYS A 655 5.10 -17.67 -24.35
C LYS A 655 3.75 -17.45 -23.67
N ASP A 656 3.48 -16.21 -23.27
CA ASP A 656 2.17 -15.72 -22.83
C ASP A 656 1.51 -16.55 -21.72
N LEU A 657 2.26 -16.81 -20.66
CA LEU A 657 1.85 -17.63 -19.52
C LEU A 657 0.89 -16.93 -18.55
N GLY A 658 0.17 -17.75 -17.76
CA GLY A 658 -0.68 -17.29 -16.67
C GLY A 658 0.10 -17.00 -15.38
N VAL A 659 -0.40 -16.09 -14.55
CA VAL A 659 0.23 -15.71 -13.26
C VAL A 659 -0.64 -16.12 -12.07
N ARG A 660 -0.02 -16.30 -10.88
CA ARG A 660 -0.67 -16.61 -9.59
C ARG A 660 -0.31 -15.56 -8.55
N ALA A 661 -1.26 -15.09 -7.74
CA ALA A 661 -1.01 -14.06 -6.73
C ALA A 661 -0.37 -14.63 -5.45
N CYS A 662 0.75 -14.05 -5.02
CA CYS A 662 1.49 -14.42 -3.80
C CYS A 662 1.25 -13.44 -2.64
N HIS A 663 0.78 -12.23 -2.91
CA HIS A 663 0.39 -11.27 -1.90
C HIS A 663 -0.64 -10.31 -2.51
N ALA A 664 -1.74 -10.08 -1.80
CA ALA A 664 -2.66 -8.99 -2.08
C ALA A 664 -2.22 -7.79 -1.23
N GLN A 665 -1.98 -6.65 -1.85
CA GLN A 665 -1.35 -5.48 -1.22
C GLN A 665 -2.26 -4.69 -0.28
#